data_AF-I2NTP2-F1
#
_entry.id   AF-I2NTP2-F1
#
_cell.length_a   1.000
_cell.length_b   1.000
_cell.length_c   1.000
_cell.angle_alpha   90.00
_cell.angle_beta   90.00
_cell.angle_gamma   90.00
#
_symmetry.space_group_name_H-M   'P 1'
#
loop_
_entity.id
_entity.type
_entity.pdbx_description
1 polymer ?
#
loop_
_entity_poly.entity_id
_entity_poly.type
_entity_poly.pdbx_seq_one_letter_code
_entity_poly.pdbx_strand_id
1 'polypeptide(L)'
;FKRFAYVNLVTGHIDYRPWTTTDDTFDAVTSPVIKGYTADKLVVPAVSGVQAGAADTVEVVTYVKDAQKAIIKYVNEKGNVEVARDTVNGKSGEAIAYTTTNKINELHRKGYELVSDGFTSASNKNFDFDASVDQEFTVVVRERVVPVGPEDPNPTPDTPYDPTDPNTPNWPKNVDKILNRRATATRTVSYFTKEEGIIVPKPVRERVVFERIVLVNLVTGEMTPQAWKFVSATPISDNEPNTPRTRSRRSLADAPVSHTEVASLARATARTRSRRSLADASVSHTEVASLESVAPRTRSRRALADAPEVPSSGSYTFIKVPTPVTPGAYTKVKEVDAILYIPEDGYGSVEVDKNFAKKIQLFKLGNIQLVDQNGNVLAETIYKNNETDATKAAPTALPAIPAGYKIKEGQTVYGYDATAGTVDPNNPTDPDAIGRNTTILLELQAVPRQETKVVNETIHYKDAITGETLAPDHTDQVTFRRVVMVNPATNEVLSATSWVADNGDTTFDAVTSPVIEGYEASPLVVDAITGLTAESKDFVTTVLYRKKAVPTPQPDPVKPDPVKPDPVKPDPVKPDPVKPDPVKPDPVKPEPVKPEPTKPATPDAPKAPALPETGMTDASSATLLGAALGLVGLAGLAKRKRDENE
;
A
#
# COMPACT_ATOMS: atom_id res chain seq x y z
N PHE A 1 1.29 115.83 56.58
CA PHE A 1 1.40 116.83 57.68
C PHE A 1 1.28 118.26 57.16
N LYS A 2 0.64 119.14 57.95
CA LYS A 2 0.58 120.59 57.71
C LYS A 2 0.92 121.34 59.01
N ARG A 3 1.62 122.47 58.93
CA ARG A 3 1.81 123.38 60.07
C ARG A 3 1.63 124.82 59.63
N PHE A 4 1.23 125.66 60.58
CA PHE A 4 1.18 127.11 60.39
C PHE A 4 2.49 127.74 60.88
N ALA A 5 2.92 128.79 60.17
CA ALA A 5 4.02 129.64 60.60
C ALA A 5 3.50 131.07 60.74
N TYR A 6 3.88 131.74 61.82
CA TYR A 6 3.69 133.18 61.96
C TYR A 6 4.97 133.88 61.54
N VAL A 7 4.85 134.84 60.61
CA VAL A 7 5.98 135.62 60.12
C VAL A 7 5.86 137.03 60.66
N ASN A 8 6.87 137.48 61.40
CA ASN A 8 6.96 138.87 61.81
C ASN A 8 7.47 139.71 60.62
N LEU A 9 6.62 140.58 60.08
CA LEU A 9 6.91 141.37 58.87
C LEU A 9 7.99 142.47 59.07
N VAL A 10 8.36 142.79 60.31
CA VAL A 10 9.36 143.83 60.62
C VAL A 10 10.75 143.24 60.86
N THR A 11 10.85 142.10 61.56
CA THR A 11 12.14 141.47 61.92
C THR A 11 12.52 140.28 61.05
N GLY A 12 11.59 139.75 60.24
CA GLY A 12 11.78 138.54 59.46
C GLY A 12 11.81 137.25 60.28
N HIS A 13 11.58 137.31 61.60
CA HIS A 13 11.55 136.12 62.46
C HIS A 13 10.32 135.25 62.17
N ILE A 14 10.50 133.93 62.19
CA ILE A 14 9.46 132.95 61.86
C ILE A 14 9.27 131.98 63.03
N ASP A 15 8.06 131.96 63.59
CA ASP A 15 7.63 131.01 64.62
C ASP A 15 6.75 129.92 64.01
N TYR A 16 7.12 128.66 64.22
CA TYR A 16 6.39 127.51 63.69
C TYR A 16 5.54 126.85 64.77
N ARG A 17 4.26 126.56 64.46
CA ARG A 17 3.42 125.71 65.31
C ARG A 17 3.77 124.22 65.14
N PRO A 18 3.34 123.35 66.09
CA PRO A 18 3.42 121.91 65.91
C PRO A 18 2.75 121.46 64.61
N TRP A 19 3.28 120.41 64.02
CA TRP A 19 2.66 119.76 62.87
C TRP A 19 1.33 119.12 63.27
N THR A 20 0.35 119.21 62.37
CA THR A 20 -0.94 118.53 62.50
C THR A 20 -1.17 117.63 61.28
N THR A 21 -1.89 116.54 61.47
CA THR A 21 -2.30 115.64 60.40
C THR A 21 -3.67 115.07 60.71
N THR A 22 -4.39 114.67 59.66
CA THR A 22 -5.64 113.92 59.77
C THR A 22 -5.43 112.42 59.63
N ASP A 23 -4.21 112.03 59.29
CA ASP A 23 -3.78 110.65 59.09
C ASP A 23 -2.27 110.57 59.39
N ASP A 24 -1.91 109.77 60.38
CA ASP A 24 -0.54 109.45 60.77
C ASP A 24 -0.25 107.94 60.62
N THR A 25 -1.05 107.27 59.78
CA THR A 25 -0.99 105.83 59.57
C THR A 25 -0.65 105.48 58.13
N PHE A 26 0.07 104.38 57.94
CA PHE A 26 0.15 103.65 56.69
C PHE A 26 -0.67 102.37 56.87
N ASP A 27 -1.67 102.18 56.01
CA ASP A 27 -2.51 100.98 56.03
C ASP A 27 -1.71 99.73 55.66
N ALA A 28 -2.18 98.56 56.15
CA ALA A 28 -1.61 97.29 55.76
C ALA A 28 -1.87 97.02 54.27
N VAL A 29 -0.83 96.58 53.54
CA VAL A 29 -0.93 96.28 52.12
C VAL A 29 -0.75 94.79 51.92
N THR A 30 -1.77 94.14 51.34
CA THR A 30 -1.67 92.72 50.95
C THR A 30 -0.87 92.61 49.66
N SER A 31 0.12 91.72 49.62
CA SER A 31 0.93 91.49 48.44
C SER A 31 0.08 90.83 47.35
N PRO A 32 0.17 91.28 46.09
CA PRO A 32 -0.51 90.65 44.96
C PRO A 32 -0.21 89.14 44.86
N VAL A 33 -1.23 88.33 44.57
CA VAL A 33 -1.02 86.91 44.27
C VAL A 33 -0.55 86.79 42.83
N ILE A 34 0.68 86.29 42.63
CA ILE A 34 1.26 86.04 41.31
C ILE A 34 1.32 84.53 41.08
N LYS A 35 0.69 84.03 40.00
CA LYS A 35 0.61 82.60 39.73
C LYS A 35 2.02 81.97 39.62
N GLY A 36 2.29 80.94 40.41
CA GLY A 36 3.57 80.22 40.49
C GLY A 36 4.69 80.99 41.21
N TYR A 37 4.34 82.00 42.00
CA TYR A 37 5.25 82.68 42.89
C TYR A 37 4.63 82.92 44.27
N THR A 38 5.44 82.70 45.30
CA THR A 38 5.13 83.02 46.68
C THR A 38 5.86 84.29 47.09
N ALA A 39 5.12 85.30 47.56
CA ALA A 39 5.70 86.49 48.15
C ALA A 39 6.38 86.14 49.49
N ASP A 40 7.57 86.67 49.73
CA ASP A 40 8.24 86.56 51.03
C ASP A 40 7.42 87.19 52.17
N LYS A 41 6.66 88.24 51.85
CA LYS A 41 5.71 88.90 52.72
C LYS A 41 4.32 88.85 52.09
N LEU A 42 3.38 88.10 52.66
CA LEU A 42 1.99 88.06 52.18
C LEU A 42 1.23 89.37 52.47
N VAL A 43 1.59 90.05 53.55
CA VAL A 43 1.04 91.35 53.95
C VAL A 43 2.18 92.19 54.53
N VAL A 44 2.32 93.42 54.06
CA VAL A 44 3.13 94.45 54.71
C VAL A 44 2.23 95.07 55.80
N PRO A 45 2.61 94.97 57.08
CA PRO A 45 1.75 95.39 58.18
C PRO A 45 1.55 96.91 58.20
N ALA A 46 0.43 97.35 58.79
CA ALA A 46 0.17 98.77 59.00
C ALA A 46 1.19 99.40 59.96
N VAL A 47 1.54 100.67 59.73
CA VAL A 47 2.45 101.45 60.58
C VAL A 47 1.69 102.67 61.10
N SER A 48 1.60 102.83 62.42
CA SER A 48 0.90 103.96 63.05
C SER A 48 1.84 104.91 63.77
N GLY A 49 1.44 106.18 63.90
CA GLY A 49 2.19 107.16 64.68
C GLY A 49 3.36 107.80 63.93
N VAL A 50 3.28 107.85 62.60
CA VAL A 50 4.30 108.48 61.75
C VAL A 50 4.44 109.95 62.14
N GLN A 51 5.66 110.42 62.38
CA GLN A 51 5.91 111.80 62.80
C GLN A 51 6.27 112.70 61.61
N ALA A 52 5.97 113.99 61.71
CA ALA A 52 6.38 114.96 60.70
C ALA A 52 7.91 115.06 60.61
N GLY A 53 8.46 114.86 59.41
CA GLY A 53 9.91 114.81 59.18
C GLY A 53 10.53 113.42 59.33
N ALA A 54 9.73 112.38 59.59
CA ALA A 54 10.17 111.00 59.43
C ALA A 54 10.68 110.76 58.00
N ALA A 55 11.70 109.92 57.87
CA ALA A 55 12.19 109.49 56.56
C ALA A 55 11.17 108.58 55.88
N ASP A 56 11.15 108.59 54.55
CA ASP A 56 10.31 107.69 53.76
C ASP A 56 10.72 106.23 54.02
N THR A 57 9.72 105.36 54.26
CA THR A 57 9.92 103.91 54.42
C THR A 57 9.65 103.19 53.11
N VAL A 58 10.62 102.41 52.64
CA VAL A 58 10.48 101.59 51.42
C VAL A 58 10.46 100.12 51.82
N GLU A 59 9.33 99.45 51.60
CA GLU A 59 9.18 98.01 51.78
C GLU A 59 9.29 97.31 50.43
N VAL A 60 10.27 96.41 50.31
CA VAL A 60 10.44 95.55 49.13
C VAL A 60 9.82 94.20 49.44
N VAL A 61 8.90 93.77 48.58
CA VAL A 61 8.32 92.42 48.56
C VAL A 61 8.97 91.66 47.41
N THR A 62 9.59 90.53 47.72
CA THR A 62 10.26 89.68 46.74
C THR A 62 9.45 88.41 46.51
N TYR A 63 9.28 88.05 45.24
CA TYR A 63 8.56 86.86 44.83
C TYR A 63 9.53 85.73 44.52
N VAL A 64 9.33 84.59 45.18
CA VAL A 64 10.10 83.36 44.94
C VAL A 64 9.23 82.41 44.13
N LYS A 65 9.78 81.85 43.05
CA LYS A 65 9.08 80.83 42.27
C LYS A 65 8.70 79.64 43.13
N ASP A 66 7.47 79.15 42.96
CA ASP A 66 6.96 78.01 43.71
C ASP A 66 7.69 76.72 43.33
N ALA A 67 7.80 75.80 44.29
CA ALA A 67 8.30 74.46 44.02
C ALA A 67 7.26 73.67 43.21
N GLN A 68 7.73 72.94 42.21
CA GLN A 68 6.92 72.20 41.24
C GLN A 68 7.40 70.77 41.09
N LYS A 69 6.50 69.90 40.65
CA LYS A 69 6.73 68.46 40.47
C LYS A 69 6.09 67.97 39.18
N ALA A 70 6.90 67.31 38.36
CA ALA A 70 6.49 66.66 37.12
C ALA A 70 6.63 65.14 37.26
N ILE A 71 5.62 64.40 36.80
CA ILE A 71 5.56 62.95 36.80
C ILE A 71 5.64 62.46 35.36
N ILE A 72 6.61 61.59 35.08
CA ILE A 72 6.67 60.87 33.80
C ILE A 72 6.21 59.45 34.08
N LYS A 73 5.00 59.12 33.60
CA LYS A 73 4.33 57.86 33.84
C LYS A 73 4.46 56.96 32.62
N TYR A 74 4.99 55.76 32.83
CA TYR A 74 5.09 54.72 31.81
C TYR A 74 3.95 53.75 31.97
N VAL A 75 3.06 53.69 30.99
CA VAL A 75 1.86 52.86 31.05
C VAL A 75 1.83 51.84 29.93
N ASN A 76 1.08 50.76 30.13
CA ASN A 76 0.80 49.82 29.05
C ASN A 76 -0.07 50.45 27.95
N GLU A 77 -0.23 49.76 26.82
CA GLU A 77 -1.02 50.23 25.66
C GLU A 77 -2.49 50.57 26.00
N LYS A 78 -3.05 49.93 27.02
CA LYS A 78 -4.43 50.19 27.49
C LYS A 78 -4.53 51.36 28.48
N GLY A 79 -3.40 51.93 28.91
CA GLY A 79 -3.32 53.04 29.87
C GLY A 79 -3.75 52.68 31.30
N ASN A 80 -4.02 51.40 31.58
CA ASN A 80 -4.60 50.96 32.85
C ASN A 80 -3.58 50.35 33.82
N VAL A 81 -2.37 50.04 33.35
CA VAL A 81 -1.28 49.53 34.18
C VAL A 81 -0.09 50.48 34.09
N GLU A 82 0.37 50.94 35.25
CA GLU A 82 1.62 51.69 35.40
C GLU A 82 2.79 50.71 35.51
N VAL A 83 3.70 50.76 34.52
CA VAL A 83 4.87 49.87 34.41
C VAL A 83 6.09 50.49 35.11
N ALA A 84 6.21 51.81 35.08
CA ALA A 84 7.25 52.57 35.77
C ALA A 84 6.81 54.04 35.95
N ARG A 85 7.49 54.75 36.86
CA ARG A 85 7.34 56.20 37.02
C ARG A 85 8.66 56.84 37.39
N ASP A 86 8.87 58.03 36.85
CA ASP A 86 9.93 58.94 37.28
C ASP A 86 9.30 60.25 37.77
N THR A 87 9.99 60.93 38.68
CA THR A 87 9.56 62.21 39.25
C THR A 87 10.67 63.22 39.16
N VAL A 88 10.35 64.42 38.68
CA VAL A 88 11.31 65.52 38.52
C VAL A 88 10.77 66.72 39.29
N ASN A 89 11.58 67.26 40.19
CA ASN A 89 11.24 68.45 40.96
C ASN A 89 11.95 69.67 40.35
N GLY A 90 11.32 70.83 40.43
CA GLY A 90 11.89 72.10 39.97
C GLY A 90 11.11 73.29 40.48
N LYS A 91 11.23 74.45 39.82
CA LYS A 91 10.43 75.64 40.15
C LYS A 91 9.59 76.10 38.97
N SER A 92 8.55 76.89 39.25
CA SER A 92 7.64 77.39 38.22
C SER A 92 8.34 78.06 37.02
N GLY A 93 7.94 77.62 35.82
CA GLY A 93 8.46 78.11 34.55
C GLY A 93 9.88 77.64 34.18
N GLU A 94 10.59 76.89 35.04
CA GLU A 94 11.89 76.29 34.69
C GLU A 94 11.72 75.10 33.74
N ALA A 95 12.75 74.81 32.93
CA ALA A 95 12.74 73.64 32.06
C ALA A 95 12.84 72.35 32.88
N ILE A 96 12.03 71.35 32.53
CA ILE A 96 12.10 70.00 33.08
C ILE A 96 13.31 69.31 32.44
N ALA A 97 14.42 69.30 33.16
CA ALA A 97 15.68 68.69 32.72
C ALA A 97 15.60 67.15 32.77
N TYR A 98 14.83 66.56 31.86
CA TYR A 98 14.56 65.14 31.80
C TYR A 98 14.59 64.61 30.35
N THR A 99 14.95 63.34 30.19
CA THR A 99 14.81 62.61 28.93
C THR A 99 14.27 61.22 29.21
N THR A 100 13.39 60.74 28.32
CA THR A 100 12.77 59.41 28.45
C THR A 100 13.69 58.27 28.00
N THR A 101 14.79 58.57 27.30
CA THR A 101 15.67 57.60 26.64
C THR A 101 16.17 56.50 27.57
N ASN A 102 16.66 56.85 28.76
CA ASN A 102 17.23 55.87 29.68
C ASN A 102 16.17 54.89 30.20
N LYS A 103 14.99 55.40 30.55
CA LYS A 103 13.88 54.58 31.05
C LYS A 103 13.26 53.74 29.94
N ILE A 104 13.13 54.28 28.73
CA ILE A 104 12.69 53.52 27.55
C ILE A 104 13.68 52.38 27.27
N ASN A 105 14.99 52.62 27.31
CA ASN A 105 15.99 51.57 27.16
C ASN A 105 15.94 50.52 28.28
N GLU A 106 15.63 50.92 29.52
CA GLU A 106 15.39 49.99 30.63
C GLU A 106 14.18 49.10 30.39
N LEU A 107 13.06 49.68 29.94
CA LEU A 107 11.85 48.95 29.61
C LEU A 107 12.07 48.06 28.38
N HIS A 108 12.88 48.51 27.42
CA HIS A 108 13.25 47.71 26.26
C HIS A 108 13.97 46.41 26.64
N ARG A 109 14.98 46.52 27.52
CA ARG A 109 15.68 45.37 28.09
C ARG A 109 14.78 44.44 28.92
N LYS A 110 13.65 44.96 29.42
CA LYS A 110 12.63 44.19 30.14
C LYS A 110 11.57 43.56 29.23
N GLY A 111 11.69 43.73 27.91
CA GLY A 111 10.78 43.13 26.93
C GLY A 111 9.66 44.05 26.45
N TYR A 112 9.69 45.34 26.78
CA TYR A 112 8.70 46.30 26.29
C TYR A 112 9.17 46.99 25.00
N GLU A 113 8.24 47.49 24.21
CA GLU A 113 8.52 48.37 23.09
C GLU A 113 7.71 49.66 23.19
N LEU A 114 8.32 50.76 22.71
CA LEU A 114 7.70 52.08 22.74
C LEU A 114 6.55 52.16 21.74
N VAL A 115 5.38 52.61 22.22
CA VAL A 115 4.22 52.93 21.38
C VAL A 115 4.12 54.43 21.17
N SER A 116 4.19 55.22 22.24
CA SER A 116 4.18 56.68 22.16
C SER A 116 4.92 57.33 23.33
N ASP A 117 5.50 58.50 23.09
CA ASP A 117 6.24 59.26 24.09
C ASP A 117 5.66 60.67 24.23
N GLY A 118 4.73 60.82 25.17
CA GLY A 118 4.04 62.09 25.43
C GLY A 118 4.94 63.16 26.06
N PHE A 119 6.06 62.80 26.70
CA PHE A 119 7.02 63.78 27.21
C PHE A 119 7.85 64.35 26.06
N THR A 120 8.39 63.49 25.18
CA THR A 120 9.20 63.94 24.05
C THR A 120 8.39 64.74 23.04
N SER A 121 7.12 64.35 22.80
CA SER A 121 6.22 65.08 21.89
C SER A 121 5.59 66.33 22.49
N ALA A 122 5.74 66.59 23.80
CA ALA A 122 5.15 67.76 24.44
C ALA A 122 5.71 69.05 23.84
N SER A 123 4.81 70.00 23.52
CA SER A 123 5.16 71.31 22.99
C SER A 123 5.83 72.22 24.03
N ASN A 124 5.48 72.03 25.30
CA ASN A 124 6.08 72.74 26.43
C ASN A 124 6.63 71.71 27.43
N LYS A 125 7.91 71.85 27.78
CA LYS A 125 8.63 70.98 28.73
C LYS A 125 9.13 71.79 29.92
N ASN A 126 8.41 72.85 30.29
CA ASN A 126 8.66 73.62 31.48
C ASN A 126 7.65 73.25 32.55
N PHE A 127 8.06 73.36 33.82
CA PHE A 127 7.14 73.27 34.95
C PHE A 127 6.08 74.36 34.82
N ASP A 128 4.83 73.97 35.06
CA ASP A 128 3.74 74.93 35.08
C ASP A 128 3.80 75.85 36.33
N PHE A 129 2.76 76.65 36.49
CA PHE A 129 2.64 77.61 37.58
C PHE A 129 1.56 77.19 38.59
N ASP A 130 1.22 75.90 38.68
CA ASP A 130 0.20 75.36 39.60
C ASP A 130 0.83 74.38 40.61
N ALA A 131 1.24 74.90 41.76
CA ALA A 131 1.85 74.08 42.81
C ALA A 131 0.88 73.08 43.49
N SER A 132 -0.42 73.13 43.18
CA SER A 132 -1.42 72.23 43.78
C SER A 132 -1.61 70.94 43.00
N VAL A 133 -1.12 70.88 41.76
CA VAL A 133 -1.33 69.74 40.85
C VAL A 133 0.01 69.33 40.25
N ASP A 134 0.34 68.04 40.35
CA ASP A 134 1.54 67.53 39.69
C ASP A 134 1.32 67.45 38.17
N GLN A 135 2.27 67.98 37.40
CA GLN A 135 2.22 67.93 35.94
C GLN A 135 2.53 66.51 35.46
N GLU A 136 1.63 65.86 34.74
CA GLU A 136 1.80 64.47 34.30
C GLU A 136 2.07 64.37 32.78
N PHE A 137 3.09 63.60 32.42
CA PHE A 137 3.39 63.19 31.05
C PHE A 137 3.29 61.68 30.95
N THR A 138 2.59 61.17 29.94
CA THR A 138 2.40 59.74 29.72
C THR A 138 3.30 59.23 28.59
N VAL A 139 4.02 58.13 28.84
CA VAL A 139 4.75 57.35 27.86
C VAL A 139 4.07 55.99 27.77
N VAL A 140 3.63 55.60 26.58
CA VAL A 140 2.92 54.33 26.37
C VAL A 140 3.90 53.30 25.81
N VAL A 141 3.96 52.14 26.47
CA VAL A 141 4.74 50.97 26.05
C VAL A 141 3.83 49.76 25.92
N ARG A 142 4.24 48.76 25.15
CA ARG A 142 3.55 47.46 25.08
C ARG A 142 4.53 46.31 25.23
N GLU A 143 4.04 45.17 25.68
CA GLU A 143 4.83 43.95 25.78
C GLU A 143 5.21 43.48 24.37
N ARG A 144 6.48 43.19 24.16
CA ARG A 144 6.99 42.72 22.87
C ARG A 144 6.72 41.23 22.72
N VAL A 145 6.01 40.89 21.66
CA VAL A 145 5.71 39.50 21.27
C VAL A 145 6.49 39.18 20.01
N VAL A 146 7.27 38.10 20.04
CA VAL A 146 8.12 37.68 18.91
C VAL A 146 7.71 36.30 18.40
N PRO A 147 7.66 36.09 17.07
CA PRO A 147 7.41 34.77 16.50
C PRO A 147 8.68 33.92 16.54
N VAL A 148 8.55 32.66 16.92
CA VAL A 148 9.57 31.63 16.73
C VAL A 148 8.98 30.60 15.76
N GLY A 149 9.59 30.50 14.57
CA GLY A 149 9.17 29.63 13.48
C GLY A 149 9.83 28.26 13.50
N PRO A 150 9.36 27.32 12.66
CA PRO A 150 9.83 25.93 12.63
C PRO A 150 11.29 25.74 12.20
N GLU A 151 11.87 26.73 11.52
CA GLU A 151 13.28 26.74 11.08
C GLU A 151 14.19 27.55 12.02
N ASP A 152 13.60 28.26 12.99
CA ASP A 152 14.38 29.04 13.95
C ASP A 152 14.97 28.10 15.00
N PRO A 153 16.25 28.33 15.40
CA PRO A 153 16.84 27.57 16.48
C PRO A 153 16.02 27.73 17.76
N ASN A 154 16.02 26.71 18.61
CA ASN A 154 15.40 26.84 19.92
C ASN A 154 16.11 27.97 20.70
N PRO A 155 15.35 28.97 21.19
CA PRO A 155 15.92 30.04 21.99
C PRO A 155 16.48 29.50 23.30
N THR A 156 17.55 30.13 23.79
CA THR A 156 18.20 29.77 25.04
C THR A 156 17.75 30.74 26.14
N PRO A 157 17.29 30.26 27.31
CA PRO A 157 16.93 31.12 28.44
C PRO A 157 18.02 32.14 28.80
N ASP A 158 17.60 33.34 29.22
CA ASP A 158 18.46 34.42 29.70
C ASP A 158 19.54 34.90 28.68
N THR A 159 19.39 34.58 27.40
CA THR A 159 20.26 35.08 26.32
C THR A 159 19.62 36.23 25.54
N PRO A 160 20.40 37.15 24.94
CA PRO A 160 19.86 38.26 24.15
C PRO A 160 18.97 37.78 22.99
N TYR A 161 17.79 38.39 22.82
CA TYR A 161 16.92 38.13 21.66
C TYR A 161 17.61 38.52 20.35
N ASP A 162 18.18 39.73 20.31
CA ASP A 162 19.01 40.24 19.21
C ASP A 162 20.40 40.63 19.73
N PRO A 163 21.42 39.77 19.60
CA PRO A 163 22.77 40.04 20.09
C PRO A 163 23.45 41.28 19.50
N THR A 164 22.91 41.84 18.41
CA THR A 164 23.46 43.05 17.78
C THR A 164 22.94 44.34 18.42
N ASP A 165 21.84 44.26 19.18
CA ASP A 165 21.26 45.39 19.90
C ASP A 165 21.61 45.30 21.40
N PRO A 166 22.42 46.24 21.95
CA PRO A 166 22.80 46.23 23.37
C PRO A 166 21.64 46.46 24.34
N ASN A 167 20.49 46.96 23.85
CA ASN A 167 19.29 47.16 24.65
C ASN A 167 18.24 46.05 24.45
N THR A 168 18.56 45.02 23.66
CA THR A 168 17.63 43.92 23.40
C THR A 168 17.22 43.24 24.72
N PRO A 169 15.97 42.81 24.86
CA PRO A 169 15.57 41.94 25.96
C PRO A 169 16.26 40.59 25.87
N ASN A 170 16.45 39.95 27.02
CA ASN A 170 16.81 38.54 27.07
C ASN A 170 15.56 37.68 26.85
N TRP A 171 15.75 36.48 26.29
CA TRP A 171 14.72 35.46 26.22
C TRP A 171 14.23 35.06 27.64
N PRO A 172 12.92 34.85 27.82
CA PRO A 172 12.34 34.44 29.10
C PRO A 172 12.92 33.12 29.63
N LYS A 173 12.94 32.97 30.96
CA LYS A 173 13.52 31.79 31.63
C LYS A 173 12.91 30.45 31.22
N ASN A 174 11.61 30.45 30.92
CA ASN A 174 10.85 29.27 30.55
C ASN A 174 10.91 28.96 29.05
N VAL A 175 11.63 29.75 28.23
CA VAL A 175 11.69 29.60 26.76
C VAL A 175 12.25 28.26 26.30
N ASP A 176 13.02 27.60 27.15
CA ASP A 176 13.52 26.23 26.94
C ASP A 176 12.38 25.20 26.78
N LYS A 177 11.19 25.51 27.30
CA LYS A 177 9.98 24.69 27.20
C LYS A 177 9.10 25.05 26.01
N ILE A 178 9.64 25.78 25.03
CA ILE A 178 8.91 26.15 23.82
C ILE A 178 8.27 24.93 23.17
N LEU A 179 7.00 25.07 22.77
CA LEU A 179 6.26 23.97 22.17
C LEU A 179 6.86 23.59 20.81
N ASN A 180 6.65 22.32 20.44
CA ASN A 180 7.07 21.80 19.15
C ASN A 180 6.51 22.62 18.00
N ARG A 181 7.35 22.99 17.04
CA ARG A 181 6.97 23.80 15.87
C ARG A 181 6.87 22.98 14.58
N ARG A 182 7.30 21.71 14.65
CA ARG A 182 7.22 20.71 13.59
C ARG A 182 6.62 19.43 14.17
N ALA A 183 5.71 18.82 13.42
CA ALA A 183 5.18 17.49 13.73
C ALA A 183 5.21 16.66 12.46
N THR A 184 5.61 15.39 12.59
CA THR A 184 5.61 14.46 11.47
C THR A 184 4.82 13.22 11.81
N ALA A 185 4.09 12.70 10.82
CA ALA A 185 3.51 11.38 10.94
C ALA A 185 3.86 10.54 9.74
N THR A 186 4.24 9.30 9.97
CA THR A 186 4.51 8.32 8.93
C THR A 186 3.49 7.20 9.05
N ARG A 187 2.92 6.79 7.92
CA ARG A 187 2.15 5.57 7.80
C ARG A 187 2.94 4.56 7.00
N THR A 188 3.03 3.33 7.50
CA THR A 188 3.68 2.20 6.83
C THR A 188 2.73 1.00 6.80
N VAL A 189 2.29 0.61 5.61
CA VAL A 189 1.59 -0.65 5.36
C VAL A 189 2.59 -1.61 4.75
N SER A 190 2.86 -2.72 5.43
CA SER A 190 3.84 -3.72 5.01
C SER A 190 3.19 -5.09 4.87
N TYR A 191 3.72 -5.87 3.94
CA TYR A 191 3.23 -7.21 3.64
C TYR A 191 4.27 -8.22 4.07
N PHE A 192 3.84 -9.38 4.55
CA PHE A 192 4.73 -10.48 4.89
C PHE A 192 4.04 -11.82 4.65
N THR A 193 4.85 -12.87 4.51
CA THR A 193 4.40 -14.25 4.40
C THR A 193 5.24 -15.13 5.31
N LYS A 194 4.70 -16.25 5.76
CA LYS A 194 5.45 -17.32 6.44
C LYS A 194 5.76 -18.49 5.49
N GLU A 195 5.27 -18.40 4.25
CA GLU A 195 5.25 -19.49 3.28
C GLU A 195 6.17 -19.13 2.10
N GLU A 196 6.91 -20.12 1.60
CA GLU A 196 7.85 -19.94 0.48
C GLU A 196 7.13 -19.78 -0.86
N GLY A 197 7.74 -19.07 -1.82
CA GLY A 197 7.22 -18.94 -3.19
C GLY A 197 6.18 -17.84 -3.41
N ILE A 198 5.76 -17.11 -2.36
CA ILE A 198 4.93 -15.90 -2.51
C ILE A 198 5.84 -14.68 -2.72
N ILE A 199 5.62 -13.95 -3.81
CA ILE A 199 6.29 -12.67 -4.06
C ILE A 199 5.63 -11.60 -3.19
N VAL A 200 6.33 -11.13 -2.17
CA VAL A 200 5.81 -10.12 -1.24
C VAL A 200 5.77 -8.74 -1.93
N PRO A 201 4.61 -8.05 -1.94
CA PRO A 201 4.51 -6.70 -2.46
C PRO A 201 5.37 -5.70 -1.68
N LYS A 202 5.76 -4.62 -2.35
CA LYS A 202 6.46 -3.49 -1.73
C LYS A 202 5.56 -2.82 -0.69
N PRO A 203 6.11 -2.39 0.47
CA PRO A 203 5.32 -1.66 1.45
C PRO A 203 4.83 -0.32 0.87
N VAL A 204 3.67 0.14 1.35
CA VAL A 204 3.16 1.48 1.05
C VAL A 204 3.54 2.38 2.22
N ARG A 205 4.31 3.42 1.95
CA ARG A 205 4.73 4.39 2.96
C ARG A 205 4.35 5.80 2.55
N GLU A 206 3.91 6.58 3.54
CA GLU A 206 3.49 7.96 3.34
C GLU A 206 3.88 8.78 4.56
N ARG A 207 4.48 9.94 4.33
CA ARG A 207 4.85 10.90 5.38
C ARG A 207 4.04 12.16 5.25
N VAL A 208 3.58 12.69 6.38
CA VAL A 208 2.99 14.02 6.46
C VAL A 208 3.77 14.90 7.42
N VAL A 209 3.84 16.18 7.08
CA VAL A 209 4.55 17.20 7.84
C VAL A 209 3.61 18.37 8.12
N PHE A 210 3.63 18.81 9.37
CA PHE A 210 2.94 19.99 9.85
C PHE A 210 3.94 20.95 10.48
N GLU A 211 3.67 22.23 10.33
CA GLU A 211 4.47 23.31 10.90
C GLU A 211 3.57 24.34 11.59
N ARG A 212 4.11 25.03 12.58
CA ARG A 212 3.47 26.18 13.23
C ARG A 212 4.49 27.17 13.75
N ILE A 213 4.00 28.34 14.13
CA ILE A 213 4.76 29.37 14.84
C ILE A 213 4.35 29.37 16.30
N VAL A 214 5.28 29.64 17.20
CA VAL A 214 4.98 29.93 18.62
C VAL A 214 5.28 31.40 18.86
N LEU A 215 4.29 32.15 19.33
CA LEU A 215 4.47 33.54 19.74
C LEU A 215 4.98 33.56 21.19
N VAL A 216 6.08 34.26 21.44
CA VAL A 216 6.70 34.38 22.76
C VAL A 216 6.59 35.83 23.23
N ASN A 217 5.96 36.03 24.38
CA ASN A 217 5.95 37.32 25.06
C ASN A 217 7.23 37.48 25.89
N LEU A 218 8.03 38.49 25.57
CA LEU A 218 9.35 38.70 26.19
C LEU A 218 9.27 39.28 27.62
N VAL A 219 8.11 39.80 28.03
CA VAL A 219 7.88 40.32 29.39
C VAL A 219 7.38 39.20 30.30
N THR A 220 6.32 38.49 29.87
CA THR A 220 5.64 37.50 30.72
C THR A 220 6.20 36.09 30.60
N GLY A 221 6.91 35.79 29.51
CA GLY A 221 7.29 34.42 29.15
C GLY A 221 6.13 33.57 28.65
N GLU A 222 4.95 34.16 28.43
CA GLU A 222 3.81 33.44 27.84
C GLU A 222 4.14 32.98 26.43
N MET A 223 3.75 31.74 26.11
CA MET A 223 3.93 31.14 24.80
C MET A 223 2.60 30.71 24.23
N THR A 224 2.24 31.32 23.10
CA THR A 224 0.97 31.05 22.43
C THR A 224 1.25 30.33 21.11
N PRO A 225 1.07 29.00 21.03
CA PRO A 225 1.22 28.29 19.76
C PRO A 225 0.11 28.72 18.80
N GLN A 226 0.49 28.97 17.55
CA GLN A 226 -0.47 29.14 16.47
C GLN A 226 -0.97 27.77 15.99
N ALA A 227 -2.08 27.78 15.24
CA ALA A 227 -2.65 26.58 14.67
C ALA A 227 -1.64 25.84 13.77
N TRP A 228 -1.68 24.51 13.78
CA TRP A 228 -0.91 23.68 12.86
C TRP A 228 -1.30 23.94 11.42
N LYS A 229 -0.29 24.14 10.58
CA LYS A 229 -0.43 24.24 9.13
C LYS A 229 0.08 22.96 8.48
N PHE A 230 -0.74 22.34 7.66
CA PHE A 230 -0.31 21.24 6.80
C PHE A 230 0.70 21.74 5.77
N VAL A 231 1.84 21.05 5.65
CA VAL A 231 2.95 21.43 4.76
C VAL A 231 3.01 20.52 3.55
N SER A 232 2.98 19.21 3.77
CA SER A 232 3.12 18.22 2.70
C SER A 232 2.69 16.84 3.14
N ALA A 233 2.16 16.06 2.19
CA ALA A 233 2.07 14.61 2.24
C ALA A 233 2.93 14.05 1.11
N THR A 234 3.81 13.11 1.40
CA THR A 234 4.79 12.60 0.43
C THR A 234 4.91 11.07 0.56
N PRO A 235 4.65 10.32 -0.52
CA PRO A 235 4.98 8.90 -0.58
C PRO A 235 6.47 8.68 -0.34
N ILE A 236 6.82 7.67 0.47
CA ILE A 236 8.21 7.33 0.78
C ILE A 236 8.57 6.06 0.02
N SER A 237 9.69 6.07 -0.69
CA SER A 237 10.21 4.86 -1.33
C SER A 237 10.73 3.88 -0.28
N ASP A 238 10.66 2.58 -0.57
CA ASP A 238 11.03 1.50 0.36
C ASP A 238 12.46 1.62 0.91
N ASN A 239 13.37 2.14 0.09
CA ASN A 239 14.80 2.27 0.40
C ASN A 239 15.16 3.58 1.11
N GLU A 240 14.20 4.51 1.27
CA GLU A 240 14.47 5.77 1.94
C GLU A 240 14.26 5.64 3.46
N PRO A 241 15.17 6.21 4.28
CA PRO A 241 15.00 6.23 5.72
C PRO A 241 13.77 7.05 6.11
N ASN A 242 13.06 6.58 7.13
CA ASN A 242 11.91 7.28 7.71
C ASN A 242 12.28 8.56 8.49
N THR A 243 13.55 8.99 8.44
CA THR A 243 14.06 10.16 9.16
C THR A 243 13.63 11.46 8.49
N PRO A 244 13.29 12.52 9.26
CA PRO A 244 13.00 13.85 8.73
C PRO A 244 14.05 14.25 7.68
N ARG A 245 13.61 14.52 6.45
CA ARG A 245 14.47 15.20 5.49
C ARG A 245 14.53 16.64 5.95
N THR A 246 15.64 17.03 6.59
CA THR A 246 15.94 18.44 6.80
C THR A 246 15.89 19.12 5.43
N ARG A 247 14.95 20.04 5.25
CA ARG A 247 14.93 20.89 4.06
C ARG A 247 16.16 21.77 4.16
N SER A 248 17.25 21.34 3.53
CA SER A 248 18.35 22.23 3.23
C SER A 248 17.80 23.31 2.30
N ARG A 249 17.83 24.57 2.77
CA ARG A 249 17.38 25.76 2.03
C ARG A 249 17.89 25.69 0.58
N ARG A 250 16.97 25.56 -0.38
CA ARG A 250 17.24 25.84 -1.79
C ARG A 250 16.17 26.81 -2.32
N SER A 251 16.49 28.09 -2.12
CA SER A 251 16.14 29.32 -2.86
C SER A 251 14.78 29.48 -3.55
N LEU A 252 14.06 30.55 -3.18
CA LEU A 252 13.40 31.43 -4.15
C LEU A 252 13.82 32.88 -3.85
N ALA A 253 14.55 33.46 -4.81
CA ALA A 253 14.78 34.89 -4.94
C ALA A 253 13.63 35.51 -5.76
N ASP A 254 13.61 36.85 -5.77
CA ASP A 254 12.60 37.83 -6.23
C ASP A 254 11.46 38.15 -5.24
N ALA A 255 11.29 39.33 -4.65
CA ALA A 255 12.00 40.62 -4.47
C ALA A 255 11.06 41.52 -3.57
N PRO A 256 11.46 42.68 -3.01
CA PRO A 256 12.75 43.37 -3.10
C PRO A 256 13.44 43.60 -1.74
N VAL A 257 14.76 43.61 -1.80
CA VAL A 257 15.61 44.28 -0.83
C VAL A 257 15.75 45.73 -1.28
N SER A 258 15.60 46.69 -0.35
CA SER A 258 16.32 47.97 -0.43
C SER A 258 17.28 48.05 0.76
N HIS A 259 18.53 47.68 0.45
CA HIS A 259 19.85 48.12 0.90
C HIS A 259 20.01 48.68 2.34
N THR A 260 21.07 48.36 3.08
CA THR A 260 22.48 48.45 2.65
C THR A 260 23.39 47.52 3.46
N GLU A 261 24.16 46.72 2.72
CA GLU A 261 25.43 46.12 3.15
C GLU A 261 26.53 47.19 3.06
N VAL A 262 27.41 47.26 4.07
CA VAL A 262 28.79 47.71 3.86
C VAL A 262 29.71 46.67 4.46
N ALA A 263 30.19 45.78 3.60
CA ALA A 263 31.38 44.99 3.84
C ALA A 263 32.60 45.91 3.85
N SER A 264 33.35 45.81 4.94
CA SER A 264 34.77 46.13 5.03
C SER A 264 35.57 45.50 3.89
N LEU A 265 36.49 46.25 3.28
CA LEU A 265 37.81 45.71 2.89
C LEU A 265 38.80 46.84 2.60
N ALA A 266 40.03 46.57 2.99
CA ALA A 266 41.14 47.50 3.09
C ALA A 266 41.72 47.94 1.74
N ARG A 267 42.32 49.12 1.84
CA ARG A 267 43.05 49.95 0.88
C ARG A 267 44.14 49.25 0.05
N ALA A 268 44.18 49.57 -1.25
CA ALA A 268 45.40 49.80 -2.04
C ALA A 268 45.08 50.67 -3.27
N THR A 269 46.11 51.23 -3.88
CA THR A 269 46.20 52.62 -4.38
C THR A 269 45.92 52.81 -5.89
N ALA A 270 45.51 54.06 -6.21
CA ALA A 270 45.89 54.91 -7.36
C ALA A 270 45.02 55.00 -8.65
N ARG A 271 44.55 56.26 -8.89
CA ARG A 271 44.33 57.00 -10.17
C ARG A 271 43.23 56.45 -11.12
N THR A 272 42.34 57.22 -11.77
CA THR A 272 42.17 58.67 -12.06
C THR A 272 40.77 58.92 -12.66
N ARG A 273 40.21 60.14 -12.47
CA ARG A 273 39.23 60.90 -13.31
C ARG A 273 37.91 60.16 -13.71
N SER A 274 36.68 60.66 -13.51
CA SER A 274 36.14 61.90 -14.05
C SER A 274 34.61 61.99 -13.78
N ARG A 275 34.16 63.16 -13.30
CA ARG A 275 32.94 63.94 -13.63
C ARG A 275 31.51 63.37 -13.53
N ARG A 276 30.72 64.18 -12.76
CA ARG A 276 29.35 64.71 -13.00
C ARG A 276 28.19 63.71 -12.91
N SER A 277 26.99 64.05 -12.41
CA SER A 277 26.46 65.27 -11.78
C SER A 277 25.00 65.03 -11.40
N LEU A 278 24.62 65.58 -10.24
CA LEU A 278 23.37 66.31 -9.92
C LEU A 278 21.98 65.65 -9.91
N ALA A 279 21.24 66.17 -8.90
CA ALA A 279 19.80 66.42 -8.76
C ALA A 279 18.98 65.24 -8.21
N ASP A 280 18.46 65.21 -6.97
CA ASP A 280 17.74 66.17 -6.09
C ASP A 280 16.22 65.91 -6.08
N ALA A 281 15.64 66.05 -4.87
CA ALA A 281 14.25 66.00 -4.42
C ALA A 281 13.51 64.64 -4.47
N SER A 282 13.13 63.99 -3.35
CA SER A 282 12.10 64.33 -2.33
C SER A 282 10.67 64.28 -2.93
N VAL A 283 9.63 63.60 -2.40
CA VAL A 283 9.01 63.63 -1.07
C VAL A 283 7.92 62.51 -0.99
N SER A 284 7.90 61.78 0.14
CA SER A 284 6.77 61.25 0.95
C SER A 284 5.51 60.51 0.45
N HIS A 285 5.09 59.57 1.33
CA HIS A 285 3.75 59.36 1.94
C HIS A 285 2.74 58.34 1.35
N THR A 286 2.54 57.28 2.16
CA THR A 286 1.26 56.72 2.67
C THR A 286 0.51 55.63 1.90
N GLU A 287 0.14 54.63 2.71
CA GLU A 287 -1.08 53.82 2.72
C GLU A 287 -1.12 52.42 2.09
N VAL A 288 -1.60 51.54 2.96
CA VAL A 288 -1.99 50.13 2.82
C VAL A 288 -3.20 49.97 1.92
N ALA A 289 -3.18 48.97 1.03
CA ALA A 289 -4.39 48.33 0.54
C ALA A 289 -4.09 46.91 0.05
N SER A 290 -4.77 45.94 0.67
CA SER A 290 -4.93 44.56 0.25
C SER A 290 -5.54 44.49 -1.16
N LEU A 291 -5.02 43.62 -2.03
CA LEU A 291 -5.76 43.16 -3.22
C LEU A 291 -5.46 41.68 -3.51
N GLU A 292 -6.50 40.86 -3.39
CA GLU A 292 -6.61 39.55 -4.02
C GLU A 292 -6.83 39.68 -5.53
N SER A 293 -6.15 38.78 -6.25
CA SER A 293 -6.55 38.11 -7.50
C SER A 293 -6.73 38.91 -8.81
N VAL A 294 -6.10 38.40 -9.89
CA VAL A 294 -6.75 37.80 -11.09
C VAL A 294 -5.66 37.40 -12.13
N ALA A 295 -5.47 36.07 -12.29
CA ALA A 295 -5.28 35.21 -13.50
C ALA A 295 -4.35 35.61 -14.70
N PRO A 296 -4.12 34.71 -15.69
CA PRO A 296 -3.72 33.29 -15.64
C PRO A 296 -2.54 32.97 -16.60
N ARG A 297 -1.81 31.87 -16.40
CA ARG A 297 -1.04 31.23 -17.50
C ARG A 297 -1.17 29.71 -17.52
N THR A 298 -1.64 29.26 -18.66
CA THR A 298 -1.93 27.90 -19.12
C THR A 298 -0.69 27.04 -19.29
N ARG A 299 -0.62 25.87 -18.63
CA ARG A 299 0.04 24.66 -19.17
C ARG A 299 -0.67 23.39 -18.73
N SER A 300 -1.12 22.64 -19.73
CA SER A 300 -1.17 21.16 -19.81
C SER A 300 -2.01 20.40 -18.76
N ARG A 301 -3.30 20.19 -19.05
CA ARG A 301 -4.09 19.10 -18.46
C ARG A 301 -3.86 17.80 -19.23
N ARG A 302 -3.27 16.80 -18.59
CA ARG A 302 -3.65 15.39 -18.77
C ARG A 302 -3.24 14.57 -17.53
N ALA A 303 -4.27 14.12 -16.80
CA ALA A 303 -4.32 13.02 -15.83
C ALA A 303 -3.49 13.14 -14.52
N LEU A 304 -4.04 13.85 -13.54
CA LEU A 304 -3.95 13.45 -12.12
C LEU A 304 -5.18 14.02 -11.38
N ALA A 305 -6.33 13.40 -11.62
CA ALA A 305 -7.56 13.68 -10.87
C ALA A 305 -7.58 12.74 -9.66
N ASP A 306 -6.94 13.17 -8.58
CA ASP A 306 -7.23 12.84 -7.17
C ASP A 306 -6.22 13.56 -6.26
N ALA A 307 -6.09 14.87 -6.45
CA ALA A 307 -5.46 15.71 -5.44
C ALA A 307 -6.55 16.04 -4.41
N PRO A 308 -6.45 15.57 -3.14
CA PRO A 308 -7.42 15.97 -2.13
C PRO A 308 -7.36 17.49 -2.01
N GLU A 309 -8.54 18.13 -2.02
CA GLU A 309 -8.68 19.53 -1.61
C GLU A 309 -7.92 19.72 -0.31
N VAL A 310 -6.88 20.56 -0.32
CA VAL A 310 -6.04 20.80 0.86
C VAL A 310 -6.93 21.45 1.91
N PRO A 311 -7.31 20.75 2.99
CA PRO A 311 -8.14 21.37 3.99
C PRO A 311 -7.29 22.43 4.70
N SER A 312 -7.86 23.60 4.94
CA SER A 312 -7.33 24.62 5.85
C SER A 312 -7.30 24.14 7.32
N SER A 313 -7.39 22.84 7.56
CA SER A 313 -7.50 22.21 8.85
C SER A 313 -6.10 21.79 9.32
N GLY A 314 -5.78 22.02 10.59
CA GLY A 314 -4.61 21.45 11.26
C GLY A 314 -4.68 19.92 11.44
N SER A 315 -5.13 19.20 10.41
CA SER A 315 -5.31 17.75 10.38
C SER A 315 -5.04 17.19 8.99
N TYR A 316 -4.79 15.88 8.91
CA TYR A 316 -4.60 15.17 7.66
C TYR A 316 -5.19 13.77 7.76
N THR A 317 -5.95 13.36 6.74
CA THR A 317 -6.49 12.01 6.65
C THR A 317 -5.62 11.18 5.72
N PHE A 318 -4.93 10.20 6.28
CA PHE A 318 -4.33 9.10 5.53
C PHE A 318 -5.45 8.31 4.84
N ILE A 319 -5.53 8.37 3.51
CA ILE A 319 -6.59 7.71 2.74
C ILE A 319 -6.48 6.19 2.83
N LYS A 320 -7.58 5.46 2.66
CA LYS A 320 -7.58 4.00 2.65
C LYS A 320 -6.56 3.40 1.66
N VAL A 321 -5.94 2.27 2.01
CA VAL A 321 -4.95 1.59 1.16
C VAL A 321 -5.43 0.16 0.86
N PRO A 322 -5.81 -0.17 -0.38
CA PRO A 322 -6.20 -1.53 -0.74
C PRO A 322 -5.00 -2.47 -0.69
N THR A 323 -5.21 -3.70 -0.23
CA THR A 323 -4.19 -4.73 -0.31
C THR A 323 -4.04 -5.17 -1.76
N PRO A 324 -2.83 -5.14 -2.34
CA PRO A 324 -2.61 -5.60 -3.70
C PRO A 324 -2.90 -7.09 -3.84
N VAL A 325 -3.59 -7.46 -4.93
CA VAL A 325 -3.76 -8.86 -5.33
C VAL A 325 -2.38 -9.42 -5.67
N THR A 326 -1.99 -10.47 -4.95
CA THR A 326 -0.67 -11.10 -5.09
C THR A 326 -0.82 -12.48 -5.73
N PRO A 327 -0.17 -12.77 -6.87
CA PRO A 327 -0.29 -14.05 -7.56
C PRO A 327 -0.05 -15.25 -6.63
N GLY A 328 -0.99 -16.20 -6.63
CA GLY A 328 -0.92 -17.42 -5.82
C GLY A 328 -1.18 -17.22 -4.33
N ALA A 329 -1.55 -16.02 -3.88
CA ALA A 329 -1.77 -15.71 -2.48
C ALA A 329 -3.05 -14.90 -2.22
N TYR A 330 -3.63 -15.06 -1.03
CA TYR A 330 -4.73 -14.26 -0.53
C TYR A 330 -4.37 -13.64 0.84
N THR A 331 -5.21 -12.75 1.32
CA THR A 331 -5.11 -12.18 2.66
C THR A 331 -6.47 -12.15 3.35
N LYS A 332 -6.48 -11.88 4.65
CA LYS A 332 -7.71 -11.64 5.42
C LYS A 332 -8.09 -10.15 5.49
N VAL A 333 -7.21 -9.27 5.01
CA VAL A 333 -7.37 -7.81 5.12
C VAL A 333 -7.52 -7.22 3.72
N LYS A 334 -8.73 -6.83 3.34
CA LYS A 334 -9.01 -6.26 2.01
C LYS A 334 -8.32 -4.92 1.80
N GLU A 335 -8.40 -4.04 2.80
CA GLU A 335 -7.78 -2.71 2.78
C GLU A 335 -7.44 -2.28 4.21
N VAL A 336 -6.50 -1.33 4.32
CA VAL A 336 -6.22 -0.62 5.58
C VAL A 336 -7.08 0.64 5.59
N ASP A 337 -7.86 0.80 6.65
CA ASP A 337 -8.77 1.93 6.84
C ASP A 337 -8.05 3.29 6.82
N ALA A 338 -8.83 4.33 6.54
CA ALA A 338 -8.35 5.69 6.65
C ALA A 338 -8.03 6.07 8.11
N ILE A 339 -7.01 6.90 8.31
CA ILE A 339 -6.60 7.37 9.64
C ILE A 339 -6.59 8.90 9.62
N LEU A 340 -7.40 9.52 10.48
CA LEU A 340 -7.33 10.96 10.74
C LEU A 340 -6.18 11.23 11.72
N TYR A 341 -5.22 12.05 11.30
CA TYR A 341 -4.13 12.52 12.14
C TYR A 341 -4.29 14.02 12.43
N ILE A 342 -4.31 14.35 13.72
CA ILE A 342 -4.27 15.72 14.24
C ILE A 342 -3.01 15.81 15.10
N PRO A 343 -2.06 16.71 14.79
CA PRO A 343 -0.89 16.92 15.64
C PRO A 343 -1.30 17.42 17.03
N GLU A 344 -0.67 16.87 18.06
CA GLU A 344 -0.91 17.27 19.45
C GLU A 344 -0.01 18.42 19.87
N ASP A 345 -0.49 19.22 20.82
CA ASP A 345 0.28 20.30 21.44
C ASP A 345 1.25 19.71 22.48
N GLY A 346 2.37 19.17 22.00
CA GLY A 346 3.45 18.67 22.86
C GLY A 346 4.34 19.78 23.41
N TYR A 347 4.75 19.66 24.68
CA TYR A 347 5.82 20.43 25.31
C TYR A 347 7.16 19.70 25.15
N GLY A 348 8.23 20.41 24.79
CA GLY A 348 9.58 19.86 24.62
C GLY A 348 10.13 19.97 23.20
N SER A 349 11.43 19.69 23.03
CA SER A 349 12.20 19.86 21.78
C SER A 349 12.23 18.64 20.85
N VAL A 350 11.50 17.58 21.20
CA VAL A 350 11.48 16.33 20.42
C VAL A 350 10.32 16.41 19.45
N GLU A 351 10.64 16.40 18.15
CA GLU A 351 9.66 16.29 17.07
C GLU A 351 8.63 15.21 17.41
N VAL A 352 7.33 15.54 17.32
CA VAL A 352 6.28 14.55 17.54
C VAL A 352 6.24 13.68 16.30
N ASP A 353 7.03 12.62 16.32
CA ASP A 353 7.09 11.61 15.27
C ASP A 353 6.12 10.48 15.59
N LYS A 354 4.93 10.50 14.98
CA LYS A 354 3.99 9.37 15.06
C LYS A 354 4.21 8.41 13.92
N ASN A 355 4.31 7.11 14.22
CA ASN A 355 4.44 6.06 13.21
C ASN A 355 3.28 5.07 13.29
N PHE A 356 2.42 5.09 12.27
CA PHE A 356 1.31 4.16 12.10
C PHE A 356 1.77 2.97 11.25
N ALA A 357 2.12 1.85 11.90
CA ALA A 357 2.56 0.65 11.21
C ALA A 357 1.46 -0.41 11.17
N LYS A 358 1.13 -0.91 9.97
CA LYS A 358 0.26 -2.08 9.77
C LYS A 358 1.01 -3.17 9.01
N LYS A 359 0.89 -4.40 9.48
CA LYS A 359 1.46 -5.60 8.84
C LYS A 359 0.32 -6.47 8.35
N ILE A 360 0.33 -6.81 7.07
CA ILE A 360 -0.66 -7.66 6.41
C ILE A 360 0.00 -8.99 6.06
N GLN A 361 -0.59 -10.08 6.54
CA GLN A 361 -0.13 -11.42 6.22
C GLN A 361 -0.74 -11.90 4.90
N LEU A 362 0.10 -12.50 4.06
CA LEU A 362 -0.28 -13.24 2.87
C LEU A 362 -0.23 -14.75 3.16
N PHE A 363 -1.19 -15.47 2.58
CA PHE A 363 -1.36 -16.93 2.69
C PHE A 363 -1.47 -17.51 1.28
N LYS A 364 -0.96 -18.72 1.03
CA LYS A 364 -1.11 -19.40 -0.27
C LYS A 364 -2.56 -19.72 -0.57
N LEU A 365 -2.91 -19.59 -1.83
CA LEU A 365 -4.12 -20.21 -2.37
C LEU A 365 -3.98 -21.73 -2.35
N GLY A 366 -5.08 -22.42 -2.05
CA GLY A 366 -5.16 -23.88 -2.13
C GLY A 366 -5.23 -24.40 -3.57
N ASN A 367 -5.22 -25.72 -3.71
CA ASN A 367 -5.30 -26.40 -4.99
C ASN A 367 -6.65 -27.11 -5.16
N ILE A 368 -7.15 -27.19 -6.39
CA ILE A 368 -8.12 -28.20 -6.78
C ILE A 368 -7.32 -29.46 -7.12
N GLN A 369 -7.57 -30.56 -6.42
CA GLN A 369 -6.87 -31.83 -6.59
C GLN A 369 -7.86 -32.91 -7.05
N LEU A 370 -7.60 -33.50 -8.22
CA LEU A 370 -8.30 -34.69 -8.66
C LEU A 370 -7.59 -35.91 -8.10
N VAL A 371 -8.29 -36.71 -7.29
CA VAL A 371 -7.69 -37.84 -6.58
C VAL A 371 -8.35 -39.16 -6.97
N ASP A 372 -7.59 -40.25 -6.95
CA ASP A 372 -8.13 -41.60 -7.09
C ASP A 372 -8.76 -42.12 -5.77
N GLN A 373 -9.28 -43.35 -5.78
CA GLN A 373 -9.85 -44.01 -4.59
C GLN A 373 -8.84 -44.23 -3.45
N ASN A 374 -7.55 -44.21 -3.74
CA ASN A 374 -6.46 -44.37 -2.77
C ASN A 374 -5.99 -43.01 -2.22
N GLY A 375 -6.52 -41.89 -2.74
CA GLY A 375 -6.11 -40.54 -2.38
C GLY A 375 -4.88 -40.02 -3.15
N ASN A 376 -4.42 -40.71 -4.19
CA ASN A 376 -3.31 -40.24 -5.00
C ASN A 376 -3.77 -39.07 -5.87
N VAL A 377 -3.01 -37.98 -5.89
CA VAL A 377 -3.29 -36.81 -6.74
C VAL A 377 -2.91 -37.14 -8.18
N LEU A 378 -3.90 -37.19 -9.07
CA LEU A 378 -3.72 -37.49 -10.49
C LEU A 378 -3.54 -36.22 -11.33
N ALA A 379 -4.16 -35.11 -10.92
CA ALA A 379 -4.00 -33.81 -11.53
C ALA A 379 -4.33 -32.72 -10.50
N GLU A 380 -3.67 -31.57 -10.58
CA GLU A 380 -3.98 -30.43 -9.72
C GLU A 380 -3.85 -29.10 -10.44
N THR A 381 -4.55 -28.08 -9.93
CA THR A 381 -4.38 -26.70 -10.34
C THR A 381 -4.58 -25.78 -9.14
N ILE A 382 -3.80 -24.71 -9.05
CA ILE A 382 -3.90 -23.72 -7.96
C ILE A 382 -5.13 -22.85 -8.23
N TYR A 383 -5.87 -22.48 -7.19
CA TYR A 383 -6.93 -21.48 -7.34
C TYR A 383 -6.40 -20.19 -7.98
N LYS A 384 -7.20 -19.60 -8.85
CA LYS A 384 -6.93 -18.27 -9.40
C LYS A 384 -7.23 -17.21 -8.35
N ASN A 385 -6.39 -16.17 -8.31
CA ASN A 385 -6.72 -14.97 -7.57
C ASN A 385 -8.00 -14.32 -8.09
N ASN A 386 -8.79 -13.71 -7.20
CA ASN A 386 -9.78 -12.73 -7.65
C ASN A 386 -9.05 -11.49 -8.19
N GLU A 387 -9.56 -10.91 -9.29
CA GLU A 387 -8.90 -9.80 -10.00
C GLU A 387 -8.83 -8.51 -9.19
N THR A 388 -9.76 -8.30 -8.23
CA THR A 388 -9.91 -7.01 -7.52
C THR A 388 -9.97 -7.14 -6.01
N ASP A 389 -10.23 -8.33 -5.47
CA ASP A 389 -10.37 -8.56 -4.04
C ASP A 389 -9.31 -9.55 -3.54
N ALA A 390 -8.26 -9.04 -2.91
CA ALA A 390 -7.17 -9.85 -2.37
C ALA A 390 -7.61 -10.81 -1.24
N THR A 391 -8.86 -10.70 -0.75
CA THR A 391 -9.43 -11.63 0.23
C THR A 391 -10.19 -12.80 -0.37
N LYS A 392 -10.30 -12.85 -1.70
CA LYS A 392 -11.09 -13.86 -2.42
C LYS A 392 -10.26 -14.58 -3.48
N ALA A 393 -10.67 -15.81 -3.79
CA ALA A 393 -10.26 -16.48 -5.01
C ALA A 393 -11.28 -16.22 -6.13
N ALA A 394 -10.88 -16.43 -7.37
CA ALA A 394 -11.80 -16.56 -8.50
C ALA A 394 -12.25 -18.02 -8.64
N PRO A 395 -13.49 -18.27 -9.11
CA PRO A 395 -13.90 -19.60 -9.54
C PRO A 395 -12.88 -20.17 -10.53
N THR A 396 -12.38 -21.35 -10.25
CA THR A 396 -11.26 -21.95 -10.99
C THR A 396 -11.72 -23.22 -11.67
N ALA A 397 -11.45 -23.35 -12.96
CA ALA A 397 -11.78 -24.55 -13.74
C ALA A 397 -11.03 -25.77 -13.20
N LEU A 398 -11.66 -26.94 -13.27
CA LEU A 398 -10.99 -28.20 -12.96
C LEU A 398 -9.77 -28.39 -13.85
N PRO A 399 -8.68 -29.01 -13.35
CA PRO A 399 -7.63 -29.48 -14.23
C PRO A 399 -8.19 -30.56 -15.16
N ALA A 400 -7.51 -30.81 -16.29
CA ALA A 400 -7.94 -31.83 -17.23
C ALA A 400 -8.09 -33.18 -16.53
N ILE A 401 -9.26 -33.81 -16.66
CA ILE A 401 -9.50 -35.15 -16.10
C ILE A 401 -8.59 -36.13 -16.85
N PRO A 402 -7.73 -36.89 -16.15
CA PRO A 402 -6.88 -37.89 -16.79
C PRO A 402 -7.71 -38.90 -17.58
N ALA A 403 -7.18 -39.34 -18.73
CA ALA A 403 -7.86 -40.33 -19.56
C ALA A 403 -8.17 -41.60 -18.76
N GLY A 404 -9.37 -42.16 -18.94
CA GLY A 404 -9.79 -43.39 -18.25
C GLY A 404 -10.42 -43.17 -16.89
N TYR A 405 -10.59 -41.91 -16.47
CA TYR A 405 -11.26 -41.54 -15.23
C TYR A 405 -12.51 -40.70 -15.50
N LYS A 406 -13.46 -40.78 -14.57
CA LYS A 406 -14.62 -39.88 -14.47
C LYS A 406 -14.78 -39.38 -13.04
N ILE A 407 -15.42 -38.23 -12.87
CA ILE A 407 -15.76 -37.71 -11.54
C ILE A 407 -16.76 -38.66 -10.89
N LYS A 408 -16.51 -39.07 -9.65
CA LYS A 408 -17.43 -39.94 -8.90
C LYS A 408 -18.76 -39.23 -8.67
N GLU A 409 -19.85 -39.85 -9.06
CA GLU A 409 -21.19 -39.28 -8.88
C GLU A 409 -21.63 -39.29 -7.41
N GLY A 410 -22.47 -38.32 -7.03
CA GLY A 410 -23.05 -38.22 -5.69
C GLY A 410 -22.12 -37.65 -4.60
N GLN A 411 -20.91 -37.21 -4.93
CA GLN A 411 -20.04 -36.51 -3.98
C GLN A 411 -20.48 -35.06 -3.75
N THR A 412 -20.39 -34.58 -2.51
CA THR A 412 -20.67 -33.19 -2.16
C THR A 412 -19.36 -32.43 -1.95
N VAL A 413 -19.04 -31.51 -2.86
CA VAL A 413 -17.85 -30.67 -2.80
C VAL A 413 -18.29 -29.20 -2.73
N TYR A 414 -17.84 -28.46 -1.71
CA TYR A 414 -18.22 -27.06 -1.54
C TYR A 414 -17.78 -26.23 -2.75
N GLY A 415 -18.69 -25.42 -3.28
CA GLY A 415 -18.40 -24.51 -4.38
C GLY A 415 -18.14 -25.18 -5.73
N TYR A 416 -18.27 -26.50 -5.83
CA TYR A 416 -18.16 -27.20 -7.12
C TYR A 416 -19.43 -26.97 -7.95
N ASP A 417 -19.24 -26.41 -9.14
CA ASP A 417 -20.27 -26.27 -10.17
C ASP A 417 -19.99 -27.25 -11.31
N ALA A 418 -20.83 -28.29 -11.42
CA ALA A 418 -20.72 -29.32 -12.44
C ALA A 418 -21.01 -28.81 -13.86
N THR A 419 -21.83 -27.76 -14.00
CA THR A 419 -22.21 -27.19 -15.30
C THR A 419 -21.07 -26.32 -15.85
N ALA A 420 -20.49 -25.50 -14.98
CA ALA A 420 -19.34 -24.66 -15.34
C ALA A 420 -18.01 -25.45 -15.34
N GLY A 421 -17.95 -26.59 -14.66
CA GLY A 421 -16.71 -27.34 -14.45
C GLY A 421 -15.70 -26.55 -13.62
N THR A 422 -16.16 -25.84 -12.59
CA THR A 422 -15.33 -24.96 -11.75
C THR A 422 -15.55 -25.22 -10.26
N VAL A 423 -14.60 -24.77 -9.44
CA VAL A 423 -14.73 -24.73 -7.99
C VAL A 423 -14.54 -23.30 -7.51
N ASP A 424 -15.49 -22.79 -6.72
CA ASP A 424 -15.40 -21.55 -5.97
C ASP A 424 -15.14 -21.83 -4.47
N PRO A 425 -13.91 -21.61 -3.96
CA PRO A 425 -13.59 -21.90 -2.58
C PRO A 425 -14.04 -20.80 -1.59
N ASN A 426 -14.69 -19.71 -2.05
CA ASN A 426 -15.09 -18.61 -1.19
C ASN A 426 -16.25 -19.02 -0.26
N ASN A 427 -15.92 -19.60 0.89
CA ASN A 427 -16.90 -19.99 1.91
C ASN A 427 -17.11 -18.88 2.94
N PRO A 428 -18.31 -18.25 3.02
CA PRO A 428 -18.55 -17.17 3.98
C PRO A 428 -18.53 -17.64 5.44
N THR A 429 -18.73 -18.93 5.70
CA THR A 429 -18.63 -19.53 7.04
C THR A 429 -17.21 -20.02 7.36
N ASP A 430 -16.34 -20.14 6.35
CA ASP A 430 -14.96 -20.58 6.50
C ASP A 430 -14.04 -19.86 5.50
N PRO A 431 -13.63 -18.61 5.79
CA PRO A 431 -12.80 -17.81 4.89
C PRO A 431 -11.43 -18.44 4.59
N ASP A 432 -10.95 -19.35 5.44
CA ASP A 432 -9.66 -20.03 5.27
C ASP A 432 -9.75 -21.20 4.28
N ALA A 433 -10.96 -21.56 3.83
CA ALA A 433 -11.18 -22.55 2.77
C ALA A 433 -10.43 -22.22 1.48
N ILE A 434 -10.24 -20.93 1.20
CA ILE A 434 -9.50 -20.42 0.03
C ILE A 434 -8.04 -20.89 0.02
N GLY A 435 -7.45 -21.11 1.21
CA GLY A 435 -6.08 -21.60 1.35
C GLY A 435 -5.94 -23.12 1.48
N ARG A 436 -7.05 -23.88 1.48
CA ARG A 436 -7.02 -25.34 1.62
C ARG A 436 -7.24 -26.01 0.27
N ASN A 437 -6.69 -27.21 0.12
CA ASN A 437 -6.92 -28.01 -1.06
C ASN A 437 -8.37 -28.53 -1.06
N THR A 438 -9.02 -28.42 -2.22
CA THR A 438 -10.29 -29.09 -2.48
C THR A 438 -10.03 -30.35 -3.27
N THR A 439 -10.41 -31.49 -2.72
CA THR A 439 -10.28 -32.79 -3.35
C THR A 439 -11.57 -33.18 -4.06
N ILE A 440 -11.44 -33.65 -5.30
CA ILE A 440 -12.54 -34.22 -6.09
C ILE A 440 -12.16 -35.65 -6.41
N LEU A 441 -12.99 -36.59 -5.95
CA LEU A 441 -12.74 -38.00 -6.12
C LEU A 441 -13.11 -38.45 -7.54
N LEU A 442 -12.16 -39.10 -8.21
CA LEU A 442 -12.34 -39.76 -9.49
C LEU A 442 -12.51 -41.28 -9.30
N GLU A 443 -13.24 -41.89 -10.21
CA GLU A 443 -13.34 -43.33 -10.36
C GLU A 443 -12.96 -43.75 -11.77
N LEU A 444 -12.56 -45.02 -11.91
CA LEU A 444 -12.22 -45.57 -13.22
C LEU A 444 -13.46 -45.58 -14.12
N GLN A 445 -13.32 -45.08 -15.34
CA GLN A 445 -14.35 -45.14 -16.34
C GLN A 445 -14.35 -46.54 -16.96
N ALA A 446 -15.47 -47.25 -16.81
CA ALA A 446 -15.67 -48.57 -17.37
C ALA A 446 -16.54 -48.46 -18.63
N VAL A 447 -15.99 -48.83 -19.79
CA VAL A 447 -16.72 -48.84 -21.07
C VAL A 447 -16.85 -50.28 -21.56
N PRO A 448 -18.05 -50.73 -21.98
CA PRO A 448 -18.23 -52.07 -22.51
C PRO A 448 -17.52 -52.22 -23.86
N ARG A 449 -16.80 -53.33 -24.04
CA ARG A 449 -16.20 -53.78 -25.29
C ARG A 449 -16.54 -55.24 -25.51
N GLN A 450 -16.89 -55.58 -26.75
CA GLN A 450 -17.14 -56.97 -27.14
C GLN A 450 -15.84 -57.67 -27.52
N GLU A 451 -15.63 -58.87 -26.99
CA GLU A 451 -14.58 -59.78 -27.43
C GLU A 451 -15.20 -61.03 -28.06
N THR A 452 -14.51 -61.56 -29.08
CA THR A 452 -14.93 -62.73 -29.84
C THR A 452 -13.77 -63.71 -29.94
N LYS A 453 -14.06 -65.00 -29.73
CA LYS A 453 -13.17 -66.12 -30.07
C LYS A 453 -13.92 -67.08 -30.97
N VAL A 454 -13.21 -67.68 -31.92
CA VAL A 454 -13.76 -68.66 -32.86
C VAL A 454 -12.95 -69.93 -32.72
N VAL A 455 -13.65 -71.06 -32.64
CA VAL A 455 -13.07 -72.40 -32.71
C VAL A 455 -13.49 -72.98 -34.05
N ASN A 456 -12.54 -73.44 -34.84
CA ASN A 456 -12.80 -74.00 -36.17
C ASN A 456 -12.63 -75.52 -36.17
N GLU A 457 -13.44 -76.20 -36.97
CA GLU A 457 -13.22 -77.56 -37.40
C GLU A 457 -12.85 -77.58 -38.89
N THR A 458 -11.84 -78.37 -39.24
CA THR A 458 -11.48 -78.66 -40.63
C THR A 458 -11.26 -80.17 -40.82
N ILE A 459 -11.96 -80.77 -41.78
CA ILE A 459 -11.77 -82.18 -42.16
C ILE A 459 -11.20 -82.25 -43.57
N HIS A 460 -9.98 -82.77 -43.68
CA HIS A 460 -9.30 -83.03 -44.94
C HIS A 460 -9.62 -84.41 -45.49
N TYR A 461 -9.91 -84.52 -46.78
CA TYR A 461 -10.16 -85.80 -47.45
C TYR A 461 -9.03 -86.11 -48.43
N LYS A 462 -8.14 -87.03 -48.04
CA LYS A 462 -6.89 -87.29 -48.78
C LYS A 462 -6.75 -88.75 -49.19
N ASP A 463 -6.04 -88.98 -50.28
CA ASP A 463 -5.61 -90.32 -50.68
C ASP A 463 -4.62 -90.90 -49.66
N ALA A 464 -4.83 -92.15 -49.25
CA ALA A 464 -4.02 -92.80 -48.22
C ALA A 464 -2.56 -93.08 -48.65
N ILE A 465 -2.25 -93.04 -49.94
CA ILE A 465 -0.95 -93.37 -50.52
C ILE A 465 -0.27 -92.12 -51.07
N THR A 466 -0.96 -91.33 -51.90
CA THR A 466 -0.39 -90.15 -52.56
C THR A 466 -0.50 -88.89 -51.72
N GLY A 467 -1.42 -88.85 -50.75
CA GLY A 467 -1.73 -87.65 -49.96
C GLY A 467 -2.47 -86.56 -50.73
N GLU A 468 -2.89 -86.84 -51.96
CA GLU A 468 -3.65 -85.91 -52.81
C GLU A 468 -5.04 -85.67 -52.23
N THR A 469 -5.53 -84.43 -52.32
CA THR A 469 -6.90 -84.09 -51.90
C THR A 469 -7.90 -84.68 -52.87
N LEU A 470 -8.79 -85.55 -52.37
CA LEU A 470 -9.78 -86.27 -53.18
C LEU A 470 -11.18 -85.67 -53.09
N ALA A 471 -11.46 -84.89 -52.06
CA ALA A 471 -12.71 -84.12 -51.93
C ALA A 471 -12.42 -82.76 -51.26
N PRO A 472 -13.26 -81.73 -51.47
CA PRO A 472 -13.13 -80.45 -50.79
C PRO A 472 -13.18 -80.61 -49.26
N ASP A 473 -12.37 -79.83 -48.54
CA ASP A 473 -12.37 -79.84 -47.08
C ASP A 473 -13.76 -79.48 -46.53
N HIS A 474 -14.17 -80.17 -45.45
CA HIS A 474 -15.30 -79.73 -44.64
C HIS A 474 -14.80 -78.71 -43.62
N THR A 475 -15.55 -77.64 -43.42
CA THR A 475 -15.24 -76.61 -42.41
C THR A 475 -16.48 -76.26 -41.61
N ASP A 476 -16.34 -76.21 -40.30
CA ASP A 476 -17.37 -75.73 -39.38
C ASP A 476 -16.76 -74.77 -38.34
N GLN A 477 -17.58 -73.93 -37.72
CA GLN A 477 -17.10 -72.95 -36.73
C GLN A 477 -18.09 -72.72 -35.60
N VAL A 478 -17.57 -72.66 -34.37
CA VAL A 478 -18.32 -72.21 -33.19
C VAL A 478 -17.74 -70.89 -32.71
N THR A 479 -18.60 -69.89 -32.57
CA THR A 479 -18.21 -68.54 -32.12
C THR A 479 -18.62 -68.31 -30.67
N PHE A 480 -17.68 -67.85 -29.85
CA PHE A 480 -17.92 -67.44 -28.47
C PHE A 480 -17.77 -65.92 -28.33
N ARG A 481 -18.69 -65.28 -27.61
CA ARG A 481 -18.67 -63.84 -27.33
C ARG A 481 -18.72 -63.58 -25.83
N ARG A 482 -18.04 -62.51 -25.40
CA ARG A 482 -18.20 -61.95 -24.05
C ARG A 482 -18.15 -60.43 -24.08
N VAL A 483 -18.66 -59.80 -23.04
CA VAL A 483 -18.50 -58.36 -22.81
C VAL A 483 -17.46 -58.15 -21.73
N VAL A 484 -16.44 -57.37 -22.04
CA VAL A 484 -15.45 -56.89 -21.07
C VAL A 484 -15.70 -55.42 -20.80
N MET A 485 -15.63 -55.02 -19.53
CA MET A 485 -15.58 -53.62 -19.13
C MET A 485 -14.12 -53.21 -19.10
N VAL A 486 -13.72 -52.29 -19.98
CA VAL A 486 -12.33 -51.84 -20.08
C VAL A 486 -12.18 -50.40 -19.64
N ASN A 487 -11.00 -50.08 -19.13
CA ASN A 487 -10.56 -48.70 -19.01
C ASN A 487 -10.24 -48.18 -20.43
N PRO A 488 -10.93 -47.13 -20.92
CA PRO A 488 -10.76 -46.65 -22.29
C PRO A 488 -9.37 -46.05 -22.55
N ALA A 489 -8.61 -45.67 -21.51
CA ALA A 489 -7.27 -45.11 -21.67
C ALA A 489 -6.16 -46.16 -21.70
N THR A 490 -6.25 -47.18 -20.84
CA THR A 490 -5.19 -48.20 -20.71
C THR A 490 -5.49 -49.51 -21.44
N ASN A 491 -6.74 -49.71 -21.89
CA ASN A 491 -7.28 -50.99 -22.35
C ASN A 491 -7.22 -52.12 -21.30
N GLU A 492 -7.00 -51.79 -20.04
CA GLU A 492 -7.04 -52.75 -18.94
C GLU A 492 -8.48 -53.25 -18.74
N VAL A 493 -8.65 -54.57 -18.61
CA VAL A 493 -9.94 -55.20 -18.33
C VAL A 493 -10.25 -55.05 -16.84
N LEU A 494 -11.27 -54.23 -16.53
CA LEU A 494 -11.75 -53.97 -15.17
C LEU A 494 -12.66 -55.10 -14.67
N SER A 495 -13.48 -55.65 -15.56
CA SER A 495 -14.30 -56.84 -15.30
C SER A 495 -14.71 -57.52 -16.61
N ALA A 496 -15.08 -58.80 -16.55
CA ALA A 496 -15.49 -59.58 -17.71
C ALA A 496 -16.70 -60.44 -17.40
N THR A 497 -17.64 -60.54 -18.34
CA THR A 497 -18.69 -61.56 -18.28
C THR A 497 -18.12 -62.93 -18.66
N SER A 498 -18.84 -63.99 -18.32
CA SER A 498 -18.58 -65.33 -18.85
C SER A 498 -18.73 -65.37 -20.38
N TRP A 499 -18.00 -66.28 -21.02
CA TRP A 499 -18.17 -66.57 -22.46
C TRP A 499 -19.54 -67.20 -22.73
N VAL A 500 -20.17 -66.76 -23.81
CA VAL A 500 -21.44 -67.32 -24.31
C VAL A 500 -21.22 -67.74 -25.76
N ALA A 501 -21.61 -68.96 -26.10
CA ALA A 501 -21.58 -69.42 -27.47
C ALA A 501 -22.74 -68.83 -28.27
N ASP A 502 -22.48 -68.43 -29.51
CA ASP A 502 -23.52 -67.95 -30.42
C ASP A 502 -24.58 -69.05 -30.60
N ASN A 503 -25.85 -68.67 -30.46
CA ASN A 503 -27.02 -69.58 -30.54
C ASN A 503 -27.01 -70.76 -29.55
N GLY A 504 -26.12 -70.75 -28.54
CA GLY A 504 -25.96 -71.87 -27.60
C GLY A 504 -25.24 -73.08 -28.19
N ASP A 505 -24.64 -72.94 -29.38
CA ASP A 505 -23.94 -74.02 -30.05
C ASP A 505 -22.59 -74.29 -29.39
N THR A 506 -22.38 -75.52 -28.92
CA THR A 506 -21.13 -75.95 -28.26
C THR A 506 -20.64 -77.26 -28.83
N THR A 507 -21.02 -77.54 -30.08
CA THR A 507 -20.81 -78.83 -30.73
C THR A 507 -20.35 -78.65 -32.17
N PHE A 508 -19.55 -79.60 -32.66
CA PHE A 508 -19.45 -79.86 -34.09
C PHE A 508 -20.22 -81.15 -34.36
N ASP A 509 -21.13 -81.12 -35.33
CA ASP A 509 -21.95 -82.27 -35.68
C ASP A 509 -21.10 -83.37 -36.33
N ALA A 510 -21.57 -84.62 -36.29
CA ALA A 510 -20.85 -85.73 -36.92
C ALA A 510 -20.88 -85.60 -38.45
N VAL A 511 -19.70 -85.64 -39.08
CA VAL A 511 -19.56 -85.45 -40.53
C VAL A 511 -19.34 -86.78 -41.22
N THR A 512 -20.23 -87.16 -42.14
CA THR A 512 -20.05 -88.36 -42.97
C THR A 512 -19.09 -88.05 -44.12
N SER A 513 -18.03 -88.85 -44.25
CA SER A 513 -17.03 -88.70 -45.31
C SER A 513 -17.67 -88.88 -46.70
N PRO A 514 -17.39 -88.01 -47.69
CA PRO A 514 -17.94 -88.11 -49.03
C PRO A 514 -17.74 -89.49 -49.67
N VAL A 515 -18.73 -89.97 -50.42
CA VAL A 515 -18.59 -91.23 -51.16
C VAL A 515 -17.83 -90.96 -52.45
N ILE A 516 -16.61 -91.50 -52.56
CA ILE A 516 -15.77 -91.39 -53.76
C ILE A 516 -15.72 -92.75 -54.45
N GLU A 517 -16.14 -92.80 -55.71
CA GLU A 517 -16.22 -94.05 -56.47
C GLU A 517 -14.83 -94.73 -56.56
N GLY A 518 -14.78 -96.02 -56.26
CA GLY A 518 -13.53 -96.79 -56.25
C GLY A 518 -12.67 -96.61 -54.99
N TYR A 519 -13.07 -95.79 -54.01
CA TYR A 519 -12.35 -95.59 -52.76
C TYR A 519 -13.22 -95.90 -51.52
N GLU A 520 -12.57 -96.23 -50.41
CA GLU A 520 -13.17 -96.47 -49.10
C GLU A 520 -12.52 -95.53 -48.06
N ALA A 521 -13.35 -94.75 -47.35
CA ALA A 521 -12.93 -93.73 -46.39
C ALA A 521 -12.64 -94.34 -45.01
N SER A 522 -11.58 -93.86 -44.34
CA SER A 522 -11.23 -94.22 -42.96
C SER A 522 -10.85 -92.95 -42.17
N PRO A 523 -11.65 -92.52 -41.18
CA PRO A 523 -12.97 -93.06 -40.82
C PRO A 523 -14.08 -92.72 -41.83
N LEU A 524 -15.16 -93.51 -41.83
CA LEU A 524 -16.35 -93.25 -42.66
C LEU A 524 -17.18 -92.08 -42.13
N VAL A 525 -17.17 -91.86 -40.81
CA VAL A 525 -17.81 -90.75 -40.12
C VAL A 525 -16.79 -90.17 -39.15
N VAL A 526 -16.60 -88.86 -39.20
CA VAL A 526 -15.89 -88.11 -38.16
C VAL A 526 -16.91 -87.85 -37.04
N ASP A 527 -16.63 -88.35 -35.84
CA ASP A 527 -17.55 -88.26 -34.70
C ASP A 527 -17.78 -86.81 -34.28
N ALA A 528 -18.98 -86.53 -33.76
CA ALA A 528 -19.33 -85.22 -33.24
C ALA A 528 -18.43 -84.81 -32.06
N ILE A 529 -18.03 -83.54 -32.01
CA ILE A 529 -17.29 -82.96 -30.88
C ILE A 529 -18.28 -82.22 -29.99
N THR A 530 -18.30 -82.52 -28.69
CA THR A 530 -19.22 -81.87 -27.74
C THR A 530 -18.48 -81.20 -26.60
N GLY A 531 -19.11 -80.20 -25.98
CA GLY A 531 -18.55 -79.48 -24.84
C GLY A 531 -17.46 -78.48 -25.23
N LEU A 532 -17.57 -77.87 -26.41
CA LEU A 532 -16.66 -76.82 -26.85
C LEU A 532 -16.71 -75.63 -25.89
N THR A 533 -15.54 -75.05 -25.62
CA THR A 533 -15.39 -73.83 -24.84
C THR A 533 -14.62 -72.80 -25.67
N ALA A 534 -14.67 -71.54 -25.25
CA ALA A 534 -13.89 -70.48 -25.88
C ALA A 534 -12.36 -70.69 -25.82
N GLU A 535 -11.88 -71.63 -24.99
CA GLU A 535 -10.47 -72.00 -24.88
C GLU A 535 -10.14 -73.32 -25.62
N SER A 536 -11.11 -73.93 -26.27
CA SER A 536 -10.87 -75.06 -27.17
C SER A 536 -9.96 -74.62 -28.32
N LYS A 537 -9.02 -75.49 -28.69
CA LYS A 537 -8.19 -75.29 -29.89
C LYS A 537 -9.00 -75.66 -31.13
N ASP A 538 -8.57 -75.17 -32.29
CA ASP A 538 -9.10 -75.62 -33.57
C ASP A 538 -8.87 -77.12 -33.77
N PHE A 539 -9.84 -77.79 -34.38
CA PHE A 539 -9.84 -79.22 -34.64
C PHE A 539 -9.54 -79.47 -36.11
N VAL A 540 -8.50 -80.26 -36.38
CA VAL A 540 -8.14 -80.66 -37.75
C VAL A 540 -8.10 -82.17 -37.82
N THR A 541 -9.00 -82.74 -38.62
CA THR A 541 -9.11 -84.19 -38.85
C THR A 541 -8.72 -84.48 -40.30
N THR A 542 -8.03 -85.60 -40.56
CA THR A 542 -7.77 -86.06 -41.93
C THR A 542 -8.39 -87.44 -42.11
N VAL A 543 -9.36 -87.54 -43.01
CA VAL A 543 -9.95 -88.79 -43.47
C VAL A 543 -9.13 -89.30 -44.65
N LEU A 544 -8.66 -90.54 -44.56
CA LEU A 544 -7.85 -91.17 -45.60
C LEU A 544 -8.71 -92.13 -46.43
N TYR A 545 -8.60 -92.02 -47.75
CA TYR A 545 -9.28 -92.89 -48.71
C TYR A 545 -8.33 -93.93 -49.27
N ARG A 546 -8.75 -95.19 -49.23
CA ARG A 546 -8.02 -96.32 -49.84
C ARG A 546 -8.78 -96.83 -51.05
N LYS A 547 -8.08 -97.07 -52.16
CA LYS A 547 -8.70 -97.64 -53.36
C LYS A 547 -9.22 -99.06 -53.06
N LYS A 548 -10.49 -99.34 -53.38
CA LYS A 548 -11.12 -100.65 -53.18
C LYS A 548 -10.38 -101.71 -53.99
N ALA A 549 -10.02 -102.82 -53.36
CA ALA A 549 -9.39 -103.95 -54.03
C ALA A 549 -10.39 -104.57 -55.03
N VAL A 550 -9.97 -104.77 -56.28
CA VAL A 550 -10.71 -105.53 -57.28
C VAL A 550 -10.74 -107.00 -56.84
N PRO A 551 -11.90 -107.68 -56.80
CA PRO A 551 -11.97 -109.08 -56.37
C PRO A 551 -11.24 -109.97 -57.39
N THR A 552 -10.17 -110.64 -56.93
CA THR A 552 -9.42 -111.62 -57.72
C THR A 552 -10.07 -113.02 -57.65
N PRO A 553 -10.05 -113.82 -58.73
CA PRO A 553 -10.75 -115.12 -58.81
C PRO A 553 -10.00 -116.23 -58.06
N GLN A 554 -10.73 -117.09 -57.38
CA GLN A 554 -10.26 -118.28 -56.64
C GLN A 554 -10.05 -119.48 -57.59
N PRO A 555 -8.94 -120.27 -57.48
CA PRO A 555 -8.82 -121.59 -58.08
C PRO A 555 -9.11 -122.73 -57.08
N ASP A 556 -9.53 -123.87 -57.65
CA ASP A 556 -9.99 -125.13 -57.03
C ASP A 556 -8.90 -125.95 -56.27
N PRO A 557 -9.28 -126.96 -55.47
CA PRO A 557 -8.56 -127.38 -54.26
C PRO A 557 -7.61 -128.57 -54.44
N VAL A 558 -6.58 -128.65 -53.58
CA VAL A 558 -5.79 -129.87 -53.35
C VAL A 558 -5.64 -130.14 -51.84
N LYS A 559 -5.97 -131.37 -51.47
CA LYS A 559 -5.96 -132.01 -50.14
C LYS A 559 -4.53 -132.48 -49.76
N PRO A 560 -4.17 -132.50 -48.47
CA PRO A 560 -3.88 -133.79 -47.82
C PRO A 560 -4.56 -133.96 -46.45
N ASP A 561 -4.79 -135.24 -46.10
CA ASP A 561 -5.39 -135.79 -44.86
C ASP A 561 -4.45 -135.69 -43.62
N PRO A 562 -4.74 -136.31 -42.44
CA PRO A 562 -5.43 -135.69 -41.31
C PRO A 562 -4.69 -135.86 -39.97
N VAL A 563 -4.84 -134.95 -38.99
CA VAL A 563 -4.53 -135.26 -37.58
C VAL A 563 -5.55 -134.60 -36.65
N LYS A 564 -6.27 -135.44 -35.90
CA LYS A 564 -7.04 -135.19 -34.67
C LYS A 564 -6.12 -135.59 -33.49
N PRO A 565 -6.15 -135.05 -32.24
CA PRO A 565 -7.35 -134.71 -31.43
C PRO A 565 -7.16 -133.45 -30.54
N ASP A 566 -7.99 -132.97 -29.60
CA ASP A 566 -9.13 -133.45 -28.79
C ASP A 566 -9.91 -132.22 -28.22
N PRO A 567 -11.10 -132.39 -27.61
CA PRO A 567 -12.07 -131.32 -27.31
C PRO A 567 -11.98 -130.80 -25.87
N VAL A 568 -12.22 -129.49 -25.65
CA VAL A 568 -12.70 -128.96 -24.35
C VAL A 568 -13.63 -127.76 -24.57
N LYS A 569 -14.79 -127.81 -23.92
CA LYS A 569 -15.71 -126.72 -23.57
C LYS A 569 -16.25 -127.08 -22.17
N PRO A 570 -16.88 -126.19 -21.37
CA PRO A 570 -16.80 -124.72 -21.20
C PRO A 570 -16.33 -124.38 -19.76
N ASP A 571 -16.27 -123.10 -19.36
CA ASP A 571 -17.14 -122.63 -18.26
C ASP A 571 -17.15 -121.10 -18.05
N PRO A 572 -18.27 -120.53 -17.53
CA PRO A 572 -18.52 -119.10 -17.42
C PRO A 572 -18.28 -118.56 -16.00
N VAL A 573 -17.80 -117.31 -15.84
CA VAL A 573 -17.97 -116.55 -14.59
C VAL A 573 -18.09 -115.05 -14.85
N LYS A 574 -19.15 -114.45 -14.30
CA LYS A 574 -19.37 -113.03 -13.94
C LYS A 574 -19.80 -113.08 -12.45
N PRO A 575 -19.82 -112.02 -11.61
CA PRO A 575 -19.27 -110.64 -11.65
C PRO A 575 -18.37 -110.34 -10.41
N ASP A 576 -17.77 -109.13 -10.30
CA ASP A 576 -18.05 -108.21 -9.17
C ASP A 576 -17.25 -106.88 -9.20
N PRO A 577 -17.74 -105.81 -8.52
CA PRO A 577 -17.29 -104.42 -8.64
C PRO A 577 -16.41 -103.97 -7.46
N VAL A 578 -15.48 -103.01 -7.66
CA VAL A 578 -14.90 -102.21 -6.55
C VAL A 578 -14.56 -100.77 -7.00
N LYS A 579 -14.97 -99.81 -6.15
CA LYS A 579 -14.77 -98.34 -6.17
C LYS A 579 -13.32 -97.97 -5.72
N PRO A 580 -12.89 -96.68 -5.63
CA PRO A 580 -11.53 -96.25 -5.96
C PRO A 580 -10.67 -95.94 -4.72
N ASP A 581 -9.38 -95.62 -4.92
CA ASP A 581 -8.64 -94.74 -4.00
C ASP A 581 -7.47 -93.99 -4.69
N PRO A 582 -7.05 -92.83 -4.14
CA PRO A 582 -6.34 -91.76 -4.84
C PRO A 582 -4.83 -91.79 -4.63
N VAL A 583 -4.05 -91.21 -5.55
CA VAL A 583 -2.65 -90.86 -5.30
C VAL A 583 -2.26 -89.53 -5.96
N LYS A 584 -1.88 -88.58 -5.10
CA LYS A 584 -1.18 -87.32 -5.37
C LYS A 584 0.29 -87.60 -5.68
N PRO A 585 0.98 -86.77 -6.49
CA PRO A 585 2.28 -86.29 -6.01
C PRO A 585 2.45 -84.76 -6.06
N ASP A 586 3.40 -84.34 -5.22
CA ASP A 586 3.76 -83.02 -4.69
C ASP A 586 4.62 -82.13 -5.64
N PRO A 587 4.89 -80.86 -5.27
CA PRO A 587 5.29 -79.79 -6.20
C PRO A 587 6.80 -79.71 -6.44
N VAL A 588 7.20 -79.21 -7.61
CA VAL A 588 8.60 -78.83 -7.92
C VAL A 588 8.69 -77.33 -8.19
N LYS A 589 9.51 -76.68 -7.36
CA LYS A 589 9.98 -75.29 -7.41
C LYS A 589 10.89 -75.05 -8.63
N PRO A 590 10.85 -73.87 -9.28
CA PRO A 590 11.99 -73.36 -10.01
C PRO A 590 12.67 -72.21 -9.25
N GLU A 591 13.99 -72.28 -9.12
CA GLU A 591 14.87 -71.15 -8.75
C GLU A 591 15.39 -70.42 -10.01
N PRO A 592 15.88 -69.18 -9.88
CA PRO A 592 15.91 -68.20 -10.96
C PRO A 592 17.17 -68.30 -11.83
N VAL A 593 17.02 -68.02 -13.12
CA VAL A 593 18.16 -67.71 -14.00
C VAL A 593 17.97 -66.32 -14.58
N LYS A 594 18.90 -65.45 -14.23
CA LYS A 594 19.09 -64.09 -14.76
C LYS A 594 19.52 -64.14 -16.23
N PRO A 595 18.95 -63.28 -17.10
CA PRO A 595 19.69 -62.75 -18.24
C PRO A 595 19.81 -61.21 -18.16
N GLU A 596 20.98 -60.70 -18.53
CA GLU A 596 21.27 -59.29 -18.80
C GLU A 596 22.15 -59.28 -20.07
N PRO A 597 22.24 -58.17 -20.82
CA PRO A 597 21.24 -57.66 -21.74
C PRO A 597 21.76 -57.69 -23.21
N THR A 598 20.87 -57.78 -24.18
CA THR A 598 21.15 -57.31 -25.55
C THR A 598 20.12 -56.26 -25.97
N LYS A 599 20.67 -55.14 -26.44
CA LYS A 599 20.03 -53.90 -26.88
C LYS A 599 19.15 -54.14 -28.13
N PRO A 600 18.08 -53.33 -28.35
CA PRO A 600 16.97 -53.68 -29.22
C PRO A 600 17.22 -53.42 -30.70
N ALA A 601 16.73 -54.32 -31.55
CA ALA A 601 16.35 -54.02 -32.93
C ALA A 601 14.84 -53.80 -32.97
N THR A 602 14.47 -52.60 -33.42
CA THR A 602 13.11 -52.12 -33.70
C THR A 602 12.34 -53.08 -34.61
N PRO A 603 11.16 -53.58 -34.22
CA PRO A 603 10.21 -54.19 -35.14
C PRO A 603 9.35 -53.11 -35.79
N ASP A 604 9.29 -53.16 -37.11
CA ASP A 604 8.34 -52.44 -37.94
C ASP A 604 6.90 -52.71 -37.50
N ALA A 605 6.11 -51.65 -37.45
CA ALA A 605 4.68 -51.68 -37.19
C ALA A 605 3.91 -52.25 -38.39
N PRO A 606 3.02 -53.25 -38.19
CA PRO A 606 1.92 -53.50 -39.12
C PRO A 606 0.69 -52.70 -38.69
N LYS A 607 0.40 -51.74 -39.54
CA LYS A 607 -0.84 -51.01 -39.84
C LYS A 607 -2.15 -51.65 -39.34
N ALA A 608 -3.00 -50.80 -38.75
CA ALA A 608 -4.40 -51.05 -38.41
C ALA A 608 -5.28 -51.41 -39.64
N PRO A 609 -6.30 -52.27 -39.50
CA PRO A 609 -7.34 -52.44 -40.51
C PRO A 609 -8.36 -51.29 -40.48
N ALA A 610 -8.71 -50.80 -41.67
CA ALA A 610 -9.71 -49.75 -41.90
C ALA A 610 -11.15 -50.29 -41.83
N LEU A 611 -12.07 -49.41 -41.40
CA LEU A 611 -13.53 -49.52 -41.60
C LEU A 611 -13.95 -48.63 -42.80
N PRO A 612 -15.11 -48.92 -43.45
CA PRO A 612 -15.31 -48.67 -44.87
C PRO A 612 -15.82 -47.28 -45.25
N GLU A 613 -15.71 -47.02 -46.55
CA GLU A 613 -16.00 -45.79 -47.29
C GLU A 613 -17.46 -45.32 -47.26
N THR A 614 -17.63 -44.00 -47.29
CA THR A 614 -18.63 -43.33 -48.13
C THR A 614 -17.94 -42.16 -48.83
N GLY A 615 -17.95 -42.16 -50.17
CA GLY A 615 -17.19 -41.24 -51.01
C GLY A 615 -17.81 -39.86 -51.19
N MET A 616 -16.99 -38.91 -51.68
CA MET A 616 -17.27 -38.11 -52.88
C MET A 616 -16.02 -37.25 -53.23
N THR A 617 -15.43 -37.56 -54.38
CA THR A 617 -14.85 -36.69 -55.42
C THR A 617 -13.90 -35.51 -55.09
N ASP A 618 -12.78 -35.61 -55.81
CA ASP A 618 -12.09 -34.57 -56.59
C ASP A 618 -10.82 -33.91 -56.04
N ALA A 619 -9.73 -34.45 -56.59
CA ALA A 619 -8.78 -33.74 -57.45
C ALA A 619 -7.53 -33.16 -56.78
N SER A 620 -6.43 -33.88 -57.07
CA SER A 620 -5.17 -33.32 -57.60
C SER A 620 -4.25 -32.70 -56.54
N SER A 621 -3.25 -33.46 -56.09
CA SER A 621 -1.86 -33.42 -56.59
C SER A 621 -1.08 -32.20 -56.07
N ALA A 622 0.14 -32.28 -55.57
CA ALA A 622 1.10 -33.34 -55.39
C ALA A 622 2.31 -32.68 -54.68
N THR A 623 3.08 -33.47 -53.93
CA THR A 623 4.55 -33.36 -53.78
C THR A 623 5.16 -32.08 -53.15
N LEU A 624 6.22 -32.08 -52.36
CA LEU A 624 7.12 -33.07 -51.77
C LEU A 624 8.05 -32.26 -50.84
N LEU A 625 8.44 -32.89 -49.72
CA LEU A 625 9.72 -32.79 -48.98
C LEU A 625 10.51 -31.47 -48.91
N GLY A 626 11.00 -31.16 -47.70
CA GLY A 626 12.36 -30.62 -47.54
C GLY A 626 12.59 -29.78 -46.30
N ALA A 627 13.12 -30.42 -45.25
CA ALA A 627 13.77 -29.75 -44.13
C ALA A 627 15.09 -29.09 -44.56
N ALA A 628 15.43 -27.91 -44.00
CA ALA A 628 16.78 -27.59 -43.49
C ALA A 628 16.86 -26.15 -42.94
N LEU A 629 17.61 -26.05 -41.84
CA LEU A 629 18.02 -24.84 -41.12
C LEU A 629 18.94 -23.94 -41.96
N GLY A 630 18.83 -22.62 -41.80
CA GLY A 630 19.76 -21.65 -42.38
C GLY A 630 19.56 -20.22 -41.85
N LEU A 631 20.67 -19.58 -41.49
CA LEU A 631 20.86 -18.34 -40.71
C LEU A 631 20.48 -17.01 -41.41
N VAL A 632 20.10 -16.04 -40.58
CA VAL A 632 20.42 -14.58 -40.59
C VAL A 632 20.30 -13.78 -41.90
N GLY A 633 19.44 -12.75 -41.90
CA GLY A 633 19.47 -11.66 -42.88
C GLY A 633 18.42 -10.55 -42.64
N LEU A 634 18.86 -9.31 -42.71
CA LEU A 634 18.21 -8.04 -42.32
C LEU A 634 17.02 -7.57 -43.19
N ALA A 635 16.14 -6.79 -42.52
CA ALA A 635 15.46 -5.55 -42.96
C ALA A 635 14.54 -5.53 -44.19
N GLY A 636 13.32 -4.99 -44.01
CA GLY A 636 12.52 -4.43 -45.11
C GLY A 636 11.03 -4.23 -44.81
N LEU A 637 10.59 -2.98 -44.83
CA LEU A 637 9.23 -2.47 -44.65
C LEU A 637 8.17 -3.11 -45.57
N ALA A 638 6.92 -3.24 -45.10
CA ALA A 638 5.72 -2.79 -45.84
C ALA A 638 4.46 -2.69 -44.96
N LYS A 639 3.91 -1.48 -44.86
CA LYS A 639 2.52 -1.17 -44.49
C LYS A 639 1.57 -1.50 -45.65
N ARG A 640 0.40 -2.07 -45.37
CA ARG A 640 -0.89 -1.86 -46.08
C ARG A 640 -2.01 -2.34 -45.13
N LYS A 641 -2.87 -1.44 -44.59
CA LYS A 641 -4.21 -1.07 -45.14
C LYS A 641 -4.90 -2.29 -45.76
N ARG A 642 -5.93 -2.94 -45.21
CA ARG A 642 -7.19 -2.50 -44.55
C ARG A 642 -7.99 -1.52 -45.41
N ASP A 643 -8.77 -2.11 -46.32
CA ASP A 643 -10.06 -1.65 -46.85
C ASP A 643 -11.05 -2.77 -46.46
N GLU A 644 -12.05 -2.48 -45.61
CA GLU A 644 -13.44 -2.11 -45.94
C GLU A 644 -14.33 -3.31 -46.29
N ASN A 645 -15.31 -3.57 -45.42
CA ASN A 645 -16.72 -3.75 -45.80
C ASN A 645 -17.62 -3.76 -44.55
N GLU A 646 -18.65 -2.92 -44.62
CA GLU A 646 -19.87 -2.74 -43.79
C GLU A 646 -19.74 -2.14 -42.38
#